data_AF-A0Y3H5-F1
#
_entry.id   AF-A0Y3H5-F1
#
_cell.length_a   1.000
_cell.length_b   1.000
_cell.length_c   1.000
_cell.angle_alpha   90.00
_cell.angle_beta   90.00
_cell.angle_gamma   90.00
#
_symmetry.space_group_name_H-M   'P 1'
#
loop_
_entity.id
_entity.type
_entity.pdbx_description
1 polymer ?
#
loop_
_entity_poly.entity_id
_entity_poly.type
_entity_poly.pdbx_seq_one_letter_code
_entity_poly.pdbx_strand_id
1 'polypeptide(L)'
;MKKLLIGLIIIAALAVYLFKTQPNTAALEQNNVAAPNVTEPNLVNKKQPAEGTPLRIVIDLKKDIRLCRDQSQQQHIKINNLNQSLVSFFVIELKKGTLVPTLLKYANLSEIYKRQYIALLRDAIVAEQKQQLNITSSLNELANWQGIEAIKGFTNDKVKEMIQQLGDNKHSPPGISMSVPLDENVQKETLYALLNNTDTFTTYSKTFIKLEGSEVISPATLFVLNANKFTPKEFEQAISSNQFTVNEVATAIKNNIPNEYIFALIKQVPALNAMPLYEEKSVLYNVADIAVSQFNLPLVKALQQLGVTPTNQPGLFTGLDVAIVNLPKSGNLTLAPLDAKHTQMLNYLTEQGYKAHSGNANDDPNNKGVFFVSDFIYQQGAYINAQKNPEQYAYFNSIGKIDNTTMPQVSDPDNSDVARFLVNLKQQKKDLDNNRQNCELLQQQLSDTEQLHSTMQAYNTVLEVKKEYGNNFEYVLQEQDPVLVNYWWSMLSNQLSNDRSHSDFSEYLSKENYQKAYEYSLSTPLTQTETDTLFTLLLLEPHDFITIWESRIEPKPPSDLARLSRFPLEHWQKLKQAGFDFSITDIFGRDVYIQAMFASNDIVQFLIDNKIPTVPSKLGVDILDLALEQSYTKGELSPMIPLALQLVEKFEPNHLARVARLKMFYPEVYQQLIQLNPALKPALGTELNHYMFDNH
;
A
#
# COMPACT_ATOMS: atom_id res chain seq x y z
N MET A 1 29.78 27.36 16.33
CA MET A 1 29.91 27.37 14.85
C MET A 1 29.53 26.06 14.16
N LYS A 2 29.95 24.87 14.61
CA LYS A 2 29.53 23.58 14.00
C LYS A 2 28.02 23.26 14.06
N LYS A 3 27.28 23.76 15.07
CA LYS A 3 25.81 23.58 15.18
C LYS A 3 24.98 24.49 14.27
N LEU A 4 25.57 25.59 13.78
CA LEU A 4 24.91 26.54 12.86
C LEU A 4 24.96 26.03 11.40
N LEU A 5 26.01 25.26 11.07
CA LEU A 5 26.15 24.62 9.75
C LEU A 5 25.15 23.48 9.54
N ILE A 6 24.81 22.71 10.58
CA ILE A 6 23.89 21.56 10.46
C ILE A 6 22.45 22.02 10.18
N GLY A 7 22.02 23.16 10.76
CA GLY A 7 20.71 23.75 10.47
C GLY A 7 20.57 24.25 9.03
N LEU A 8 21.63 24.85 8.47
CA LEU A 8 21.66 25.31 7.07
C LEU A 8 21.70 24.14 6.07
N ILE A 9 22.36 23.03 6.41
CA ILE A 9 22.44 21.84 5.55
C ILE A 9 21.08 21.14 5.43
N ILE A 10 20.29 21.08 6.50
CA ILE A 10 18.94 20.47 6.47
C ILE A 10 17.98 21.32 5.62
N ILE A 11 18.04 22.65 5.74
CA ILE A 11 17.22 23.58 4.93
C ILE A 11 17.61 23.51 3.45
N ALA A 12 18.90 23.46 3.14
CA ALA A 12 19.37 23.30 1.76
C ALA A 12 19.01 21.92 1.16
N ALA A 13 19.07 20.84 1.94
CA ALA A 13 18.67 19.51 1.49
C ALA A 13 17.16 19.41 1.21
N LEU A 14 16.33 20.07 2.01
CA LEU A 14 14.88 20.18 1.79
C LEU A 14 14.55 21.01 0.53
N ALA A 15 15.26 22.12 0.30
CA ALA A 15 15.09 22.93 -0.90
C ALA A 15 15.48 22.15 -2.18
N VAL A 16 16.60 21.41 -2.15
CA VAL A 16 17.04 20.58 -3.29
C VAL A 16 16.10 19.41 -3.55
N TYR A 17 15.55 18.79 -2.51
CA TYR A 17 14.56 17.73 -2.65
C TYR A 17 13.26 18.25 -3.27
N LEU A 18 12.76 19.41 -2.82
CA LEU A 18 11.54 20.05 -3.35
C LEU A 18 11.71 20.52 -4.81
N PHE A 19 12.88 21.03 -5.19
CA PHE A 19 13.16 21.44 -6.57
C PHE A 19 13.33 20.25 -7.54
N LYS A 20 13.74 19.07 -7.05
CA LYS A 20 13.86 17.87 -7.91
C LYS A 20 12.54 17.14 -8.14
N THR A 21 11.52 17.33 -7.30
CA THR A 21 10.25 16.60 -7.38
C THR A 21 9.08 17.42 -7.93
N GLN A 22 9.27 18.69 -8.28
CA GLN A 22 8.27 19.43 -9.05
C GLN A 22 8.28 18.95 -10.51
N PRO A 23 7.12 18.59 -11.11
CA PRO A 23 7.03 18.52 -12.56
C PRO A 23 7.27 19.94 -13.11
N ASN A 24 8.32 20.10 -13.92
CA ASN A 24 8.61 21.35 -14.61
C ASN A 24 7.42 21.75 -15.51
N THR A 25 6.51 22.57 -15.01
CA THR A 25 5.66 23.43 -15.85
C THR A 25 6.41 24.73 -16.10
N ALA A 26 7.44 24.67 -16.95
CA ALA A 26 7.93 25.87 -17.61
C ALA A 26 7.00 26.16 -18.79
N ALA A 27 6.34 27.31 -18.76
CA ALA A 27 5.63 27.84 -19.91
C ALA A 27 6.64 28.03 -21.07
N LEU A 28 6.50 27.23 -22.12
CA LEU A 28 7.25 27.42 -23.36
C LEU A 28 6.56 28.50 -24.19
N GLU A 29 7.21 29.66 -24.26
CA GLU A 29 7.01 30.63 -25.33
C GLU A 29 7.19 29.93 -26.69
N GLN A 30 6.19 30.04 -27.56
CA GLN A 30 6.28 29.63 -28.96
C GLN A 30 7.26 30.54 -29.71
N ASN A 31 8.52 30.15 -29.76
CA ASN A 31 9.44 30.64 -30.77
C ASN A 31 9.40 29.71 -31.99
N ASN A 32 8.76 30.19 -33.05
CA ASN A 32 8.79 29.62 -34.39
C ASN A 32 10.24 29.59 -34.90
N VAL A 33 10.88 28.42 -34.87
CA VAL A 33 12.10 28.15 -35.64
C VAL A 33 11.90 26.84 -36.39
N ALA A 34 12.06 26.93 -37.70
CA ALA A 34 11.75 25.91 -38.70
C ALA A 34 12.43 24.56 -38.42
N ALA A 35 11.63 23.48 -38.51
CA ALA A 35 12.13 22.11 -38.48
C ALA A 35 12.99 21.80 -39.74
N PRO A 36 14.13 21.11 -39.60
CA PRO A 36 14.86 20.59 -40.73
C PRO A 36 14.09 19.43 -41.36
N ASN A 37 13.89 19.51 -42.68
CA ASN A 37 13.34 18.44 -43.51
C ASN A 37 14.18 17.16 -43.36
N VAL A 38 13.67 16.19 -42.60
CA VAL A 38 14.02 14.79 -42.77
C VAL A 38 12.74 14.09 -43.18
N THR A 39 12.74 13.63 -44.42
CA THR A 39 11.62 13.00 -45.10
C THR A 39 11.27 11.69 -44.40
N GLU A 40 10.15 11.65 -43.68
CA GLU A 40 9.51 10.40 -43.26
C GLU A 40 9.14 9.59 -44.52
N PRO A 41 9.46 8.28 -44.58
CA PRO A 41 8.93 7.43 -45.63
C PRO A 41 7.43 7.31 -45.45
N ASN A 42 6.69 7.69 -46.50
CA ASN A 42 5.24 7.63 -46.64
C ASN A 42 4.58 6.47 -45.84
N LEU A 43 3.74 6.85 -44.87
CA LEU A 43 2.70 6.01 -44.30
C LEU A 43 1.83 5.45 -45.44
N VAL A 44 1.98 4.16 -45.71
CA VAL A 44 1.06 3.39 -46.55
C VAL A 44 -0.33 3.51 -45.94
N ASN A 45 -1.30 4.01 -46.71
CA ASN A 45 -2.73 3.96 -46.40
C ASN A 45 -3.12 2.49 -46.06
N LYS A 46 -3.17 2.13 -44.77
CA LYS A 46 -3.73 0.84 -44.32
C LYS A 46 -5.22 0.86 -44.66
N LYS A 47 -5.60 0.10 -45.70
CA LYS A 47 -7.00 -0.12 -46.09
C LYS A 47 -7.73 -0.69 -44.88
N GLN A 48 -8.84 -0.09 -44.45
CA GLN A 48 -9.62 -0.67 -43.35
C GLN A 48 -10.07 -2.10 -43.71
N PRO A 49 -9.88 -3.09 -42.81
CA PRO A 49 -10.36 -4.45 -43.04
C PRO A 49 -11.86 -4.45 -43.32
N ALA A 50 -12.32 -5.29 -44.24
CA ALA A 50 -13.73 -5.42 -44.55
C ALA A 50 -14.54 -5.85 -43.31
N GLU A 51 -15.78 -5.36 -43.20
CA GLU A 51 -16.70 -5.73 -42.12
C GLU A 51 -16.92 -7.25 -42.07
N GLY A 52 -17.00 -7.81 -40.87
CA GLY A 52 -17.20 -9.24 -40.64
C GLY A 52 -15.95 -10.12 -40.82
N THR A 53 -14.79 -9.58 -41.19
CA THR A 53 -13.53 -10.34 -41.18
C THR A 53 -13.04 -10.60 -39.74
N PRO A 54 -12.33 -11.72 -39.47
CA PRO A 54 -11.78 -12.00 -38.13
C PRO A 54 -10.93 -10.85 -37.58
N LEU A 55 -10.08 -10.24 -38.42
CA LEU A 55 -9.30 -9.05 -38.06
C LEU A 55 -10.17 -7.88 -37.63
N ARG A 56 -11.27 -7.61 -38.34
CA ARG A 56 -12.16 -6.49 -38.00
C ARG A 56 -12.84 -6.71 -36.65
N ILE A 57 -13.36 -7.91 -36.41
CA ILE A 57 -13.99 -8.29 -35.14
C ILE A 57 -13.01 -8.12 -33.98
N VAL A 58 -11.77 -8.61 -34.12
CA VAL A 58 -10.72 -8.46 -33.10
C VAL A 58 -10.36 -6.99 -32.86
N ILE A 59 -10.26 -6.17 -33.91
CA ILE A 59 -9.98 -4.72 -33.77
C ILE A 59 -11.11 -4.02 -33.02
N ASP A 60 -12.36 -4.31 -33.36
CA ASP A 60 -13.53 -3.68 -32.75
C ASP A 60 -13.63 -4.08 -31.25
N LEU A 61 -13.46 -5.37 -30.92
CA LEU A 61 -13.42 -5.85 -29.53
C LEU A 61 -12.25 -5.23 -28.75
N LYS A 62 -11.03 -5.17 -29.33
CA LYS A 62 -9.87 -4.52 -28.67
C LYS A 62 -10.12 -3.03 -28.43
N LYS A 63 -10.86 -2.34 -29.31
CA LYS A 63 -11.27 -0.94 -29.12
C LYS A 63 -12.29 -0.81 -27.99
N ASP A 64 -13.32 -1.66 -27.97
CA ASP A 64 -14.34 -1.63 -26.93
C ASP A 64 -13.76 -1.95 -25.55
N ILE A 65 -12.83 -2.92 -25.47
CA ILE A 65 -12.08 -3.23 -24.24
C ILE A 65 -11.26 -2.02 -23.78
N ARG A 66 -10.58 -1.29 -24.68
CA ARG A 66 -9.83 -0.08 -24.32
C ARG A 66 -10.76 0.99 -23.75
N LEU A 67 -11.88 1.26 -24.42
CA LEU A 67 -12.90 2.21 -23.93
C LEU A 67 -13.45 1.79 -22.56
N CYS A 68 -13.70 0.49 -22.36
CA CYS A 68 -14.14 -0.06 -21.08
C CYS A 68 -13.07 0.08 -19.99
N ARG A 69 -11.80 -0.14 -20.32
CA ARG A 69 -10.66 0.02 -19.40
C ARG A 69 -10.49 1.47 -18.96
N ASP A 70 -10.60 2.43 -19.87
CA ASP A 70 -10.52 3.86 -19.56
C ASP A 70 -11.66 4.27 -18.60
N GLN A 71 -12.86 3.70 -18.78
CA GLN A 71 -13.99 3.90 -17.86
C GLN A 71 -13.79 3.21 -16.50
N SER A 72 -13.18 2.02 -16.49
CA SER A 72 -12.87 1.25 -15.27
C SER A 72 -11.73 1.87 -14.46
N GLN A 73 -10.72 2.48 -15.09
CA GLN A 73 -9.67 3.23 -14.37
C GLN A 73 -10.25 4.39 -13.55
N GLN A 74 -11.41 4.92 -13.93
CA GLN A 74 -12.14 5.92 -13.15
C GLN A 74 -13.01 5.31 -12.02
N GLN A 75 -13.20 3.99 -11.95
CA GLN A 75 -14.06 3.35 -10.94
C GLN A 75 -13.53 3.58 -9.52
N HIS A 76 -12.22 3.47 -9.28
CA HIS A 76 -11.68 3.76 -7.95
C HIS A 76 -12.01 5.20 -7.52
N ILE A 77 -11.91 6.17 -8.44
CA ILE A 77 -12.26 7.56 -8.18
C ILE A 77 -13.77 7.67 -7.88
N LYS A 78 -14.63 7.01 -8.67
CA LYS A 78 -16.08 7.01 -8.46
C LYS A 78 -16.46 6.36 -7.12
N ILE A 79 -15.89 5.20 -6.78
CA ILE A 79 -16.11 4.53 -5.48
C ILE A 79 -15.64 5.43 -4.33
N ASN A 80 -14.49 6.07 -4.48
CA ASN A 80 -14.01 7.01 -3.46
C ASN A 80 -14.98 8.20 -3.30
N ASN A 81 -15.45 8.77 -4.40
CA ASN A 81 -16.44 9.84 -4.37
C ASN A 81 -17.75 9.40 -3.69
N LEU A 82 -18.25 8.19 -3.98
CA LEU A 82 -19.42 7.63 -3.31
C LEU A 82 -19.20 7.45 -1.80
N ASN A 83 -18.02 6.98 -1.39
CA ASN A 83 -17.67 6.87 0.03
C ASN A 83 -17.60 8.26 0.69
N GLN A 84 -17.04 9.27 0.02
CA GLN A 84 -17.02 10.66 0.52
C GLN A 84 -18.43 11.27 0.59
N SER A 85 -19.31 10.95 -0.35
CA SER A 85 -20.73 11.33 -0.26
C SER A 85 -21.41 10.72 0.96
N LEU A 86 -21.09 9.48 1.32
CA LEU A 86 -21.59 8.85 2.54
C LEU A 86 -21.06 9.53 3.81
N VAL A 87 -19.78 9.88 3.87
CA VAL A 87 -19.21 10.67 4.99
C VAL A 87 -19.95 12.00 5.12
N SER A 88 -20.11 12.72 4.01
CA SER A 88 -20.82 14.01 3.97
C SER A 88 -22.28 13.88 4.43
N PHE A 89 -22.97 12.80 4.02
CA PHE A 89 -24.32 12.50 4.45
C PHE A 89 -24.39 12.23 5.97
N PHE A 90 -23.48 11.44 6.51
CA PHE A 90 -23.41 11.22 7.96
C PHE A 90 -23.16 12.51 8.73
N VAL A 91 -22.28 13.41 8.26
CA VAL A 91 -22.09 14.73 8.90
C VAL A 91 -23.40 15.50 8.97
N ILE A 92 -24.21 15.48 7.91
CA ILE A 92 -25.52 16.14 7.89
C ILE A 92 -26.46 15.51 8.93
N GLU A 93 -26.53 14.18 8.99
CA GLU A 93 -27.38 13.47 9.96
C GLU A 93 -26.95 13.70 11.41
N LEU A 94 -25.64 13.69 11.69
CA LEU A 94 -25.10 13.99 13.02
C LEU A 94 -25.47 15.41 13.45
N LYS A 95 -25.40 16.40 12.54
CA LYS A 95 -25.81 17.78 12.81
C LYS A 95 -27.32 17.94 13.06
N LYS A 96 -28.15 17.08 12.49
CA LYS A 96 -29.59 17.02 12.79
C LYS A 96 -29.87 16.43 14.19
N GLY A 97 -28.85 15.87 14.86
CA GLY A 97 -28.98 15.20 16.15
C GLY A 97 -29.20 13.69 16.06
N THR A 98 -29.04 13.08 14.87
CA THR A 98 -29.14 11.62 14.71
C THR A 98 -28.00 10.95 15.48
N LEU A 99 -28.33 10.06 16.41
CA LEU A 99 -27.34 9.37 17.25
C LEU A 99 -26.52 8.35 16.42
N VAL A 100 -25.23 8.22 16.72
CA VAL A 100 -24.33 7.25 16.07
C VAL A 100 -24.84 5.81 16.17
N PRO A 101 -25.34 5.32 17.33
CA PRO A 101 -25.99 4.01 17.41
C PRO A 101 -27.16 3.83 16.44
N THR A 102 -27.90 4.89 16.09
CA THR A 102 -28.98 4.83 15.11
C THR A 102 -28.42 4.62 13.70
N LEU A 103 -27.39 5.37 13.31
CA LEU A 103 -26.74 5.22 12.00
C LEU A 103 -26.14 3.82 11.83
N LEU A 104 -25.52 3.27 12.88
CA LEU A 104 -24.95 1.92 12.87
C LEU A 104 -25.98 0.82 12.59
N LYS A 105 -27.27 1.00 12.93
CA LYS A 105 -28.33 0.02 12.63
C LYS A 105 -28.56 -0.15 11.14
N TYR A 106 -28.27 0.87 10.33
CA TYR A 106 -28.53 0.85 8.89
C TYR A 106 -27.35 0.32 8.07
N ALA A 107 -26.25 -0.13 8.71
CA ALA A 107 -25.04 -0.57 8.02
C ALA A 107 -25.32 -1.62 6.93
N ASN A 108 -26.22 -2.56 7.21
CA ASN A 108 -26.59 -3.64 6.29
C ASN A 108 -27.28 -3.16 4.99
N LEU A 109 -27.99 -2.02 5.00
CA LEU A 109 -28.64 -1.50 3.78
C LEU A 109 -27.65 -1.05 2.71
N SER A 110 -26.43 -0.71 3.11
CA SER A 110 -25.42 -0.15 2.21
C SER A 110 -24.65 -1.20 1.40
N GLU A 111 -24.69 -2.48 1.82
CA GLU A 111 -23.81 -3.57 1.35
C GLU A 111 -22.29 -3.26 1.42
N ILE A 112 -21.91 -2.18 2.08
CA ILE A 112 -20.52 -1.88 2.40
C ILE A 112 -20.09 -2.83 3.51
N TYR A 113 -18.88 -3.38 3.39
CA TYR A 113 -18.31 -4.19 4.46
C TYR A 113 -18.35 -3.43 5.80
N LYS A 114 -18.91 -4.04 6.85
CA LYS A 114 -19.25 -3.39 8.13
C LYS A 114 -18.10 -2.54 8.70
N ARG A 115 -16.86 -3.03 8.66
CA ARG A 115 -15.69 -2.28 9.16
C ARG A 115 -15.44 -1.00 8.37
N GLN A 116 -15.63 -1.03 7.05
CA GLN A 116 -15.48 0.15 6.21
C GLN A 116 -16.61 1.15 6.47
N TYR A 117 -17.86 0.69 6.63
CA TYR A 117 -18.97 1.56 7.02
C TYR A 117 -18.69 2.29 8.35
N ILE A 118 -18.20 1.56 9.35
CA ILE A 118 -17.82 2.13 10.65
C ILE A 118 -16.63 3.10 10.53
N ALA A 119 -15.66 2.81 9.66
CA ALA A 119 -14.57 3.75 9.37
C ALA A 119 -15.09 5.07 8.79
N LEU A 120 -15.97 5.02 7.78
CA LEU A 120 -16.56 6.20 7.17
C LEU A 120 -17.43 7.00 8.17
N LEU A 121 -18.15 6.31 9.07
CA LEU A 121 -18.91 6.96 10.13
C LEU A 121 -18.00 7.66 11.15
N ARG A 122 -16.84 7.08 11.49
CA ARG A 122 -15.85 7.74 12.35
C ARG A 122 -15.25 8.97 11.68
N ASP A 123 -14.93 8.87 10.39
CA ASP A 123 -14.47 10.02 9.61
C ASP A 123 -15.50 11.16 9.64
N ALA A 124 -16.80 10.83 9.56
CA ALA A 124 -17.88 11.79 9.66
C ALA A 124 -17.98 12.43 11.04
N ILE A 125 -17.86 11.66 12.12
CA ILE A 125 -17.86 12.19 13.50
C ILE A 125 -16.70 13.17 13.71
N VAL A 126 -15.50 12.81 13.26
CA VAL A 126 -14.31 13.68 13.34
C VAL A 126 -14.48 14.93 12.46
N ALA A 127 -15.06 14.77 11.26
CA ALA A 127 -15.30 15.89 10.36
C ALA A 127 -16.35 16.87 10.91
N GLU A 128 -17.40 16.37 11.54
CA GLU A 128 -18.43 17.20 12.20
C GLU A 128 -17.80 18.00 13.35
N GLN A 129 -17.06 17.35 14.25
CA GLN A 129 -16.39 18.04 15.35
C GLN A 129 -15.37 19.09 14.87
N LYS A 130 -14.62 18.80 13.80
CA LYS A 130 -13.66 19.75 13.22
C LYS A 130 -14.34 21.03 12.72
N GLN A 131 -15.61 20.98 12.31
CA GLN A 131 -16.36 22.16 11.86
C GLN A 131 -16.79 23.08 13.02
N GLN A 132 -16.73 22.60 14.27
CA GLN A 132 -17.01 23.40 15.46
C GLN A 132 -15.77 24.15 15.98
N LEU A 133 -14.60 23.95 15.36
CA LEU A 133 -13.32 24.49 15.80
C LEU A 133 -12.73 25.44 14.75
N ASN A 134 -11.99 26.44 15.23
CA ASN A 134 -11.22 27.32 14.37
C ASN A 134 -9.94 26.58 13.94
N ILE A 135 -9.94 26.02 12.73
CA ILE A 135 -8.78 25.30 12.17
C ILE A 135 -8.23 26.08 10.99
N THR A 136 -6.94 26.37 11.02
CA THR A 136 -6.21 27.01 9.92
C THR A 136 -5.21 26.05 9.31
N SER A 137 -5.09 26.07 7.98
CA SER A 137 -3.99 25.39 7.26
C SER A 137 -2.89 26.38 6.85
N SER A 138 -3.02 27.65 7.25
CA SER A 138 -2.10 28.73 6.88
C SER A 138 -0.93 28.81 7.86
N LEU A 139 0.29 28.68 7.35
CA LEU A 139 1.50 28.91 8.14
C LEU A 139 1.65 30.38 8.58
N ASN A 140 1.02 31.32 7.86
CA ASN A 140 1.07 32.74 8.22
C ASN A 140 0.45 33.01 9.60
N GLU A 141 -0.57 32.23 9.98
CA GLU A 141 -1.17 32.34 11.32
C GLU A 141 -0.15 31.97 12.41
N LEU A 142 0.62 30.90 12.21
CA LEU A 142 1.68 30.48 13.15
C LEU A 142 2.77 31.55 13.26
N ALA A 143 3.12 32.20 12.14
CA ALA A 143 4.16 33.23 12.11
C ALA A 143 3.76 34.50 12.86
N ASN A 144 2.48 34.67 13.19
CA ASN A 144 1.94 35.82 13.92
C ASN A 144 1.62 35.51 15.38
N TRP A 145 1.72 34.25 15.82
CA TRP A 145 1.51 33.91 17.22
C TRP A 145 2.59 34.52 18.10
N GLN A 146 2.16 35.21 19.15
CA GLN A 146 3.02 35.67 20.23
C GLN A 146 3.44 34.46 21.08
N GLY A 147 4.73 34.35 21.39
CA GLY A 147 5.28 33.27 22.21
C GLY A 147 5.55 31.96 21.45
N ILE A 148 5.63 32.00 20.11
CA ILE A 148 5.95 30.83 19.27
C ILE A 148 7.30 30.19 19.63
N GLU A 149 8.20 30.95 20.27
CA GLU A 149 9.48 30.51 20.82
C GLU A 149 9.33 29.42 21.90
N ALA A 150 8.12 29.17 22.41
CA ALA A 150 7.84 27.99 23.23
C ALA A 150 8.10 26.66 22.48
N ILE A 151 8.13 26.69 21.14
CA ILE A 151 8.58 25.59 20.30
C ILE A 151 10.09 25.74 20.05
N LYS A 152 10.85 24.67 20.29
CA LYS A 152 12.30 24.71 20.22
C LYS A 152 12.79 25.12 18.84
N GLY A 153 13.57 26.19 18.80
CA GLY A 153 14.21 26.68 17.58
C GLY A 153 13.30 27.56 16.70
N PHE A 154 12.04 27.76 17.08
CA PHE A 154 11.11 28.65 16.38
C PHE A 154 11.28 30.09 16.87
N THR A 155 11.11 31.03 15.93
CA THR A 155 10.89 32.46 16.17
C THR A 155 9.95 32.95 15.07
N ASN A 156 9.24 34.07 15.27
CA ASN A 156 8.38 34.61 14.22
C ASN A 156 9.13 34.81 12.88
N ASP A 157 10.37 35.30 12.92
CA ASP A 157 11.19 35.52 11.72
C ASP A 157 11.58 34.22 11.03
N LYS A 158 11.94 33.18 11.78
CA LYS A 158 12.28 31.86 11.20
C LYS A 158 11.07 31.18 10.57
N VAL A 159 9.88 31.34 11.17
CA VAL A 159 8.65 30.81 10.59
C VAL A 159 8.34 31.57 9.29
N LYS A 160 8.51 32.89 9.26
CA LYS A 160 8.36 33.70 8.03
C LYS A 160 9.38 33.31 6.96
N GLU A 161 10.63 33.08 7.32
CA GLU A 161 11.67 32.60 6.41
C GLU A 161 11.30 31.23 5.83
N MET A 162 10.84 30.30 6.67
CA MET A 162 10.36 28.99 6.22
C MET A 162 9.19 29.11 5.25
N ILE A 163 8.23 30.03 5.48
CA ILE A 163 7.12 30.30 4.57
C ILE A 163 7.64 30.82 3.22
N GLN A 164 8.59 31.76 3.21
CA GLN A 164 9.20 32.28 1.99
C GLN A 164 9.91 31.18 1.19
N GLN A 165 10.63 30.28 1.86
CA GLN A 165 11.36 29.19 1.22
C GLN A 165 10.44 28.10 0.65
N LEU A 166 9.28 27.87 1.28
CA LEU A 166 8.30 26.89 0.82
C LEU A 166 7.34 27.43 -0.26
N GLY A 167 7.37 28.74 -0.54
CA GLY A 167 6.36 29.44 -1.33
C GLY A 167 5.01 29.56 -0.59
N ASP A 168 4.07 30.35 -1.13
CA ASP A 168 2.69 30.56 -0.63
C ASP A 168 1.81 29.27 -0.68
N ASN A 169 2.38 28.12 -0.34
CA ASN A 169 1.74 26.83 -0.36
C ASN A 169 0.73 26.75 0.79
N LYS A 170 -0.50 27.15 0.47
CA LYS A 170 -1.74 26.93 1.25
C LYS A 170 -2.01 25.45 1.58
N HIS A 171 -1.12 24.52 1.20
CA HIS A 171 -1.26 23.09 1.37
C HIS A 171 0.09 22.49 1.81
N SER A 172 0.04 21.57 2.78
CA SER A 172 1.21 20.82 3.22
C SER A 172 1.80 20.00 2.06
N PRO A 173 3.13 19.91 1.89
CA PRO A 173 3.72 19.03 0.90
C PRO A 173 3.24 17.58 1.12
N PRO A 174 2.84 16.84 0.08
CA PRO A 174 2.36 15.46 0.24
C PRO A 174 3.42 14.59 0.91
N GLY A 175 3.06 13.90 2.00
CA GLY A 175 3.91 12.90 2.65
C GLY A 175 5.01 13.42 3.57
N ILE A 176 5.08 14.73 3.86
CA ILE A 176 6.05 15.30 4.80
C ILE A 176 5.36 15.61 6.13
N SER A 177 5.91 15.10 7.23
CA SER A 177 5.56 15.50 8.60
C SER A 177 6.82 15.79 9.40
N MET A 178 6.88 16.91 10.10
CA MET A 178 8.01 17.32 10.93
C MET A 178 7.57 17.40 12.41
N SER A 179 8.07 16.49 13.23
CA SER A 179 7.89 16.56 14.69
C SER A 179 8.82 17.60 15.31
N VAL A 180 8.28 18.48 16.14
CA VAL A 180 9.03 19.56 16.81
C VAL A 180 8.84 19.49 18.34
N PRO A 181 9.92 19.53 19.13
CA PRO A 181 9.84 19.54 20.59
C PRO A 181 9.56 20.94 21.14
N LEU A 182 9.10 20.98 22.40
CA LEU A 182 9.02 22.21 23.19
C LEU A 182 10.42 22.69 23.60
N ASP A 183 10.58 24.00 23.82
CA ASP A 183 11.81 24.54 24.40
C ASP A 183 11.82 24.37 25.93
N GLU A 184 12.67 23.47 26.41
CA GLU A 184 12.86 23.23 27.85
C GLU A 184 13.31 24.48 28.63
N ASN A 185 13.95 25.45 27.96
CA ASN A 185 14.46 26.69 28.56
C ASN A 185 13.60 27.92 28.25
N VAL A 186 12.36 27.71 27.79
CA VAL A 186 11.41 28.80 27.52
C VAL A 186 11.23 29.68 28.77
N GLN A 187 11.26 30.99 28.56
CA GLN A 187 11.08 31.97 29.63
C GLN A 187 9.60 32.17 29.93
N LYS A 188 9.26 32.52 31.18
CA LYS A 188 7.87 32.71 31.59
C LYS A 188 7.19 33.84 30.81
N GLU A 189 7.92 34.87 30.43
CA GLU A 189 7.44 36.00 29.64
C GLU A 189 6.94 35.55 28.26
N THR A 190 7.66 34.62 27.62
CA THR A 190 7.25 33.98 26.36
C THR A 190 5.96 33.21 26.54
N LEU A 191 5.81 32.50 27.67
CA LEU A 191 4.60 31.74 27.97
C LEU A 191 3.41 32.68 28.25
N TYR A 192 3.59 33.76 29.00
CA TYR A 192 2.54 34.77 29.17
C TYR A 192 2.13 35.43 27.84
N ALA A 193 3.07 35.60 26.91
CA ALA A 193 2.78 36.12 25.58
C ALA A 193 1.81 35.22 24.79
N LEU A 194 1.82 33.90 25.01
CA LEU A 194 0.85 32.98 24.37
C LEU A 194 -0.60 33.33 24.72
N LEU A 195 -0.86 33.82 25.95
CA LEU A 195 -2.19 34.20 26.42
C LEU A 195 -2.73 35.47 25.75
N ASN A 196 -1.85 36.28 25.14
CA ASN A 196 -2.21 37.55 24.49
C ASN A 196 -2.69 37.38 23.04
N ASN A 197 -2.74 36.15 22.50
CA ASN A 197 -3.25 35.85 21.16
C ASN A 197 -4.79 35.88 21.12
N THR A 198 -5.43 37.01 21.44
CA THR A 198 -6.89 37.08 21.71
C THR A 198 -7.77 36.44 20.64
N ASP A 199 -7.46 36.66 19.37
CA ASP A 199 -8.30 36.21 18.25
C ASP A 199 -7.95 34.78 17.79
N THR A 200 -6.76 34.29 18.15
CA THR A 200 -6.21 33.02 17.65
C THR A 200 -5.81 32.05 18.75
N PHE A 201 -6.15 32.35 20.00
CA PHE A 201 -5.72 31.60 21.20
C PHE A 201 -6.04 30.11 21.10
N THR A 202 -7.25 29.77 20.65
CA THR A 202 -7.72 28.40 20.39
C THR A 202 -7.91 28.12 18.90
N THR A 203 -7.11 28.77 18.04
CA THR A 203 -7.06 28.46 16.60
C THR A 203 -6.02 27.37 16.37
N TYR A 204 -6.45 26.23 15.83
CA TYR A 204 -5.61 25.05 15.65
C TYR A 204 -4.95 25.03 14.27
N SER A 205 -3.64 24.84 14.26
CA SER A 205 -2.85 24.70 13.04
C SER A 205 -2.90 23.26 12.53
N LYS A 206 -3.42 23.08 11.32
CA LYS A 206 -3.35 21.84 10.54
C LYS A 206 -2.29 21.99 9.47
N THR A 207 -1.03 21.78 9.85
CA THR A 207 0.14 21.88 8.96
C THR A 207 0.97 20.61 9.02
N PHE A 208 2.06 20.55 8.25
CA PHE A 208 3.01 19.43 8.31
C PHE A 208 3.82 19.41 9.61
N ILE A 209 3.75 20.47 10.43
CA ILE A 209 4.41 20.55 11.74
C ILE A 209 3.55 19.80 12.76
N LYS A 210 4.14 18.85 13.46
CA LYS A 210 3.54 18.11 14.58
C LYS A 210 4.25 18.46 15.87
N LEU A 211 3.51 18.86 16.90
CA LEU A 211 4.08 19.21 18.19
C LEU A 211 4.25 17.95 19.04
N GLU A 212 5.44 17.75 19.62
CA GLU A 212 5.61 16.65 20.57
C GLU A 212 4.69 16.82 21.79
N GLY A 213 3.98 15.74 22.15
CA GLY A 213 3.00 15.75 23.24
C GLY A 213 1.58 16.18 22.84
N SER A 214 1.32 16.64 21.61
CA SER A 214 -0.03 17.05 21.21
C SER A 214 -0.34 16.77 19.74
N GLU A 215 -1.54 16.25 19.47
CA GLU A 215 -2.06 16.09 18.10
C GLU A 215 -2.56 17.41 17.49
N VAL A 216 -2.76 18.44 18.32
CA VAL A 216 -3.18 19.78 17.89
C VAL A 216 -2.14 20.82 18.30
N ILE A 217 -2.04 21.91 17.52
CA ILE A 217 -1.12 23.02 17.82
C ILE A 217 -1.93 24.32 17.86
N SER A 218 -1.90 25.00 19.00
CA SER A 218 -2.49 26.34 19.22
C SER A 218 -1.68 27.06 20.31
N PRO A 219 -1.79 28.39 20.45
CA PRO A 219 -1.22 29.11 21.59
C PRO A 219 -1.69 28.55 22.94
N ALA A 220 -2.97 28.19 23.06
CA ALA A 220 -3.53 27.56 24.26
C ALA A 220 -2.88 26.21 24.57
N THR A 221 -2.69 25.36 23.56
CA THR A 221 -2.02 24.06 23.71
C THR A 221 -0.56 24.24 24.15
N LEU A 222 0.18 25.16 23.53
CA LEU A 222 1.57 25.46 23.90
C LEU A 222 1.69 25.93 25.35
N PHE A 223 0.74 26.74 25.80
CA PHE A 223 0.69 27.22 27.19
C PHE A 223 0.45 26.06 28.17
N VAL A 224 -0.53 25.20 27.88
CA VAL A 224 -0.89 24.06 28.73
C VAL A 224 0.25 23.04 28.82
N LEU A 225 0.93 22.74 27.73
CA LEU A 225 2.08 21.83 27.76
C LEU A 225 3.24 22.33 28.63
N ASN A 226 3.31 23.65 28.86
CA ASN A 226 4.29 24.29 29.74
C ASN A 226 3.73 24.63 31.14
N ALA A 227 2.59 24.06 31.54
CA ALA A 227 1.95 24.36 32.83
C ALA A 227 2.88 24.14 34.03
N ASN A 228 3.77 23.15 33.96
CA ASN A 228 4.73 22.82 35.02
C ASN A 228 5.80 23.91 35.28
N LYS A 229 5.92 24.92 34.40
CA LYS A 229 6.78 26.10 34.63
C LYS A 229 6.17 27.08 35.63
N PHE A 230 4.88 26.94 35.92
CA PHE A 230 4.14 27.77 36.86
C PHE A 230 3.80 26.97 38.11
N THR A 231 3.69 27.64 39.25
CA THR A 231 3.02 27.02 40.40
C THR A 231 1.53 26.85 40.12
N PRO A 232 0.80 25.93 40.78
CA PRO A 232 -0.63 25.73 40.51
C PRO A 232 -1.48 27.00 40.64
N LYS A 233 -1.18 27.83 41.66
CA LYS A 233 -1.88 29.12 41.87
C LYS A 233 -1.54 30.14 40.79
N GLU A 234 -0.27 30.22 40.40
CA GLU A 234 0.19 31.11 39.34
C GLU A 234 -0.43 30.72 37.99
N PHE A 235 -0.53 29.42 37.71
CA PHE A 235 -1.21 28.90 36.53
C PHE A 235 -2.71 29.24 36.54
N GLU A 236 -3.43 28.97 37.65
CA GLU A 236 -4.86 29.29 37.78
C GLU A 236 -5.12 30.79 37.58
N GLN A 237 -4.25 31.65 38.11
CA GLN A 237 -4.32 33.10 37.90
C GLN A 237 -4.06 33.46 36.43
N ALA A 238 -3.03 32.88 35.81
CA ALA A 238 -2.65 33.17 34.43
C ALA A 238 -3.76 32.82 33.43
N ILE A 239 -4.43 31.69 33.61
CA ILE A 239 -5.48 31.24 32.69
C ILE A 239 -6.85 31.91 32.91
N SER A 240 -7.00 32.71 33.98
CA SER A 240 -8.32 33.18 34.47
C SER A 240 -9.10 34.08 33.50
N SER A 241 -8.41 34.70 32.53
CA SER A 241 -9.01 35.58 31.51
C SER A 241 -9.25 34.91 30.17
N ASN A 242 -8.83 33.66 29.99
CA ASN A 242 -8.82 32.99 28.70
C ASN A 242 -9.76 31.78 28.71
N GLN A 243 -10.53 31.60 27.64
CA GLN A 243 -11.35 30.41 27.45
C GLN A 243 -10.55 29.33 26.73
N PHE A 244 -10.65 28.11 27.25
CA PHE A 244 -10.01 26.92 26.71
C PHE A 244 -11.06 25.96 26.16
N THR A 245 -10.62 24.93 25.45
CA THR A 245 -11.50 23.88 24.95
C THR A 245 -11.19 22.53 25.59
N VAL A 246 -12.01 21.53 25.27
CA VAL A 246 -11.74 20.13 25.62
C VAL A 246 -10.43 19.59 25.05
N ASN A 247 -9.88 20.20 23.99
CA ASN A 247 -8.60 19.77 23.41
C ASN A 247 -7.43 20.07 24.34
N GLU A 248 -7.41 21.21 25.00
CA GLU A 248 -6.35 21.53 25.97
C GLU A 248 -6.45 20.66 27.23
N VAL A 249 -7.66 20.34 27.68
CA VAL A 249 -7.86 19.37 28.77
C VAL A 249 -7.36 17.98 28.36
N ALA A 250 -7.69 17.53 27.15
CA ALA A 250 -7.21 16.28 26.59
C ALA A 250 -5.67 16.21 26.54
N THR A 251 -5.04 17.28 26.06
CA THR A 251 -3.58 17.43 26.03
C THR A 251 -3.00 17.35 27.43
N ALA A 252 -3.56 18.04 28.42
CA ALA A 252 -3.07 17.98 29.79
C ALA A 252 -3.14 16.56 30.38
N ILE A 253 -4.26 15.85 30.15
CA ILE A 253 -4.45 14.49 30.64
C ILE A 253 -3.41 13.54 30.03
N LYS A 254 -3.24 13.57 28.72
CA LYS A 254 -2.36 12.64 27.98
C LYS A 254 -0.87 12.87 28.26
N ASN A 255 -0.50 14.08 28.65
CA ASN A 255 0.86 14.41 29.09
C ASN A 255 1.07 14.23 30.60
N ASN A 256 0.13 13.62 31.31
CA ASN A 256 0.20 13.40 32.77
C ASN A 256 0.45 14.69 33.57
N ILE A 257 -0.13 15.82 33.13
CA ILE A 257 -0.07 17.07 33.89
C ILE A 257 -0.82 16.86 35.22
N PRO A 258 -0.31 17.36 36.37
CA PRO A 258 -0.94 17.10 37.66
C PRO A 258 -2.40 17.62 37.74
N ASN A 259 -3.24 16.89 38.47
CA ASN A 259 -4.69 17.14 38.52
C ASN A 259 -5.08 18.54 38.98
N GLU A 260 -4.27 19.19 39.83
CA GLU A 260 -4.50 20.58 40.26
C GLU A 260 -4.53 21.59 39.09
N TYR A 261 -3.67 21.41 38.08
CA TYR A 261 -3.67 22.22 36.86
C TYR A 261 -4.86 21.86 35.97
N ILE A 262 -5.17 20.56 35.84
CA ILE A 262 -6.32 20.09 35.04
C ILE A 262 -7.63 20.62 35.63
N PHE A 263 -7.79 20.61 36.95
CA PHE A 263 -8.98 21.16 37.62
C PHE A 263 -9.10 22.67 37.44
N ALA A 264 -7.99 23.41 37.47
CA ALA A 264 -8.00 24.84 37.13
C ALA A 264 -8.43 25.06 35.67
N LEU A 265 -7.89 24.26 34.75
CA LEU A 265 -8.19 24.33 33.32
C LEU A 265 -9.66 24.03 33.00
N ILE A 266 -10.24 22.99 33.63
CA ILE A 266 -11.63 22.59 33.44
C ILE A 266 -12.61 23.75 33.74
N LYS A 267 -12.30 24.60 34.72
CA LYS A 267 -13.14 25.78 35.04
C LYS A 267 -13.19 26.80 33.90
N GLN A 268 -12.22 26.78 32.99
CA GLN A 268 -12.11 27.68 31.85
C GLN A 268 -12.66 27.09 30.54
N VAL A 269 -13.32 25.92 30.59
CA VAL A 269 -13.88 25.24 29.40
C VAL A 269 -15.40 25.29 29.42
N PRO A 270 -16.06 26.12 28.58
CA PRO A 270 -17.52 26.24 28.57
C PRO A 270 -18.27 24.97 28.14
N ALA A 271 -17.70 24.21 27.18
CA ALA A 271 -18.33 23.03 26.57
C ALA A 271 -17.55 21.74 26.91
N LEU A 272 -17.51 21.38 28.20
CA LEU A 272 -16.67 20.29 28.71
C LEU A 272 -17.07 18.89 28.21
N ASN A 273 -18.32 18.73 27.75
CA ASN A 273 -18.85 17.48 27.17
C ASN A 273 -18.54 17.30 25.67
N ALA A 274 -17.91 18.29 25.03
CA ALA A 274 -17.54 18.21 23.61
C ALA A 274 -16.48 17.13 23.35
N MET A 275 -16.40 16.68 22.11
CA MET A 275 -15.43 15.66 21.69
C MET A 275 -14.04 16.28 21.45
N PRO A 276 -12.98 15.79 22.14
CA PRO A 276 -11.61 16.23 21.89
C PRO A 276 -11.02 15.64 20.60
N LEU A 277 -10.25 16.44 19.85
CA LEU A 277 -9.48 16.01 18.67
C LEU A 277 -8.10 15.47 19.08
N TYR A 278 -8.05 14.29 19.72
CA TYR A 278 -6.78 13.74 20.21
C TYR A 278 -6.39 12.37 19.62
N GLU A 279 -7.29 11.61 19.00
CA GLU A 279 -6.93 10.33 18.40
C GLU A 279 -7.40 10.27 16.94
N GLU A 280 -6.47 10.25 15.98
CA GLU A 280 -6.82 10.17 14.54
C GLU A 280 -7.50 8.84 14.16
N LYS A 281 -7.28 7.78 14.95
CA LYS A 281 -7.70 6.39 14.63
C LYS A 281 -8.79 5.85 15.55
N SER A 282 -9.25 6.63 16.52
CA SER A 282 -10.25 6.26 17.52
C SER A 282 -11.08 7.47 17.91
N VAL A 283 -12.36 7.24 18.21
CA VAL A 283 -13.27 8.29 18.65
C VAL A 283 -13.44 8.14 20.15
N LEU A 284 -12.86 9.08 20.91
CA LEU A 284 -13.11 9.25 22.36
C LEU A 284 -14.08 10.43 22.51
N TYR A 285 -15.30 10.17 22.95
CA TYR A 285 -16.41 11.13 22.83
C TYR A 285 -16.29 12.32 23.78
N ASN A 286 -15.52 12.20 24.86
CA ASN A 286 -15.33 13.26 25.82
C ASN A 286 -14.00 13.11 26.60
N VAL A 287 -13.68 14.12 27.41
CA VAL A 287 -12.45 14.14 28.23
C VAL A 287 -12.43 13.10 29.36
N ALA A 288 -13.59 12.56 29.77
CA ALA A 288 -13.62 11.47 30.75
C ALA A 288 -13.14 10.14 30.13
N ASP A 289 -13.43 9.87 28.85
CA ASP A 289 -12.85 8.72 28.13
C ASP A 289 -11.32 8.84 28.06
N ILE A 290 -10.79 10.04 27.85
CA ILE A 290 -9.33 10.28 27.87
C ILE A 290 -8.76 10.03 29.27
N ALA A 291 -9.41 10.53 30.33
CA ALA A 291 -8.98 10.28 31.70
C ALA A 291 -8.99 8.78 32.05
N VAL A 292 -9.97 8.04 31.53
CA VAL A 292 -10.01 6.57 31.64
C VAL A 292 -8.82 5.93 30.92
N SER A 293 -8.46 6.38 29.72
CA SER A 293 -7.30 5.87 28.98
C SER A 293 -5.97 6.03 29.73
N GLN A 294 -5.88 7.01 30.63
CA GLN A 294 -4.71 7.27 31.48
C GLN A 294 -4.86 6.69 32.90
N PHE A 295 -5.93 5.96 33.18
CA PHE A 295 -6.25 5.40 34.49
C PHE A 295 -6.28 6.44 35.63
N ASN A 296 -6.69 7.69 35.33
CA ASN A 296 -6.77 8.79 36.28
C ASN A 296 -8.14 8.84 36.98
N LEU A 297 -8.36 7.92 37.93
CA LEU A 297 -9.64 7.77 38.62
C LEU A 297 -10.10 9.04 39.39
N PRO A 298 -9.24 9.80 40.10
CA PRO A 298 -9.66 11.03 40.75
C PRO A 298 -10.25 12.05 39.76
N LEU A 299 -9.66 12.17 38.57
CA LEU A 299 -10.16 13.05 37.53
C LEU A 299 -11.49 12.56 36.94
N VAL A 300 -11.64 11.25 36.69
CA VAL A 300 -12.93 10.67 36.23
C VAL A 300 -14.06 11.00 37.22
N LYS A 301 -13.82 10.84 38.53
CA LYS A 301 -14.81 11.17 39.56
C LYS A 301 -15.15 12.67 39.58
N ALA A 302 -14.16 13.54 39.43
CA ALA A 302 -14.38 14.99 39.37
C ALA A 302 -15.18 15.40 38.12
N LEU A 303 -14.85 14.85 36.95
CA LEU A 303 -15.58 15.10 35.70
C LEU A 303 -17.05 14.63 35.78
N GLN A 304 -17.31 13.50 36.43
CA GLN A 304 -18.66 13.01 36.66
C GLN A 304 -19.51 13.96 37.52
N GLN A 305 -18.91 14.62 38.52
CA GLN A 305 -19.61 15.66 39.32
C GLN A 305 -20.01 16.88 38.48
N LEU A 306 -19.31 17.12 37.37
CA LEU A 306 -19.59 18.17 36.39
C LEU A 306 -20.50 17.67 35.25
N GLY A 307 -21.05 16.47 35.35
CA GLY A 307 -21.94 15.87 34.34
C GLY A 307 -21.22 15.27 33.13
N VAL A 308 -19.89 15.13 33.17
CA VAL A 308 -19.10 14.51 32.09
C VAL A 308 -18.71 13.09 32.50
N THR A 309 -19.41 12.10 31.97
CA THR A 309 -19.18 10.69 32.28
C THR A 309 -18.53 9.95 31.12
N PRO A 310 -17.71 8.91 31.38
CA PRO A 310 -17.22 8.03 30.32
C PRO A 310 -18.38 7.46 29.48
N THR A 311 -18.11 7.20 28.21
CA THR A 311 -19.12 6.71 27.26
C THR A 311 -19.66 5.35 27.67
N ASN A 312 -20.99 5.18 27.71
CA ASN A 312 -21.65 3.92 28.11
C ASN A 312 -22.79 3.53 27.15
N GLN A 313 -22.57 3.66 25.84
CA GLN A 313 -23.56 3.31 24.83
C GLN A 313 -23.15 2.04 24.07
N PRO A 314 -24.04 1.05 23.92
CA PRO A 314 -23.79 -0.10 23.06
C PRO A 314 -23.44 0.33 21.62
N GLY A 315 -22.47 -0.33 21.01
CA GLY A 315 -21.98 -0.05 19.65
C GLY A 315 -21.01 1.13 19.52
N LEU A 316 -20.82 1.90 20.59
CA LEU A 316 -19.75 2.90 20.69
C LEU A 316 -18.59 2.34 21.51
N PHE A 317 -17.45 3.03 21.48
CA PHE A 317 -16.33 2.67 22.33
C PHE A 317 -16.59 3.10 23.77
N THR A 318 -16.93 2.16 24.66
CA THR A 318 -17.31 2.47 26.03
C THR A 318 -16.10 2.82 26.90
N GLY A 319 -16.31 3.48 28.04
CA GLY A 319 -15.25 3.72 29.01
C GLY A 319 -14.55 2.44 29.46
N LEU A 320 -15.27 1.32 29.58
CA LEU A 320 -14.64 0.05 29.94
C LEU A 320 -13.82 -0.53 28.77
N ASP A 321 -14.26 -0.37 27.53
CA ASP A 321 -13.44 -0.69 26.37
C ASP A 321 -12.16 0.14 26.33
N VAL A 322 -12.28 1.46 26.57
CA VAL A 322 -11.16 2.40 26.62
C VAL A 322 -10.15 1.96 27.69
N ALA A 323 -10.62 1.62 28.89
CA ALA A 323 -9.75 1.14 29.96
C ALA A 323 -9.01 -0.14 29.55
N ILE A 324 -9.72 -1.12 29.00
CA ILE A 324 -9.17 -2.44 28.68
C ILE A 324 -8.13 -2.38 27.56
N VAL A 325 -8.35 -1.61 26.49
CA VAL A 325 -7.39 -1.57 25.37
C VAL A 325 -6.08 -0.87 25.73
N ASN A 326 -6.14 0.06 26.69
CA ASN A 326 -5.01 0.84 27.18
C ASN A 326 -4.26 0.16 28.34
N LEU A 327 -4.66 -1.06 28.74
CA LEU A 327 -3.93 -1.82 29.73
C LEU A 327 -2.50 -2.12 29.24
N PRO A 328 -1.52 -2.23 30.16
CA PRO A 328 -0.14 -2.50 29.80
C PRO A 328 -0.04 -3.87 29.13
N LYS A 329 0.64 -3.91 27.99
CA LYS A 329 0.87 -5.12 27.17
C LYS A 329 2.35 -5.47 27.16
N SER A 330 2.66 -6.76 27.19
CA SER A 330 4.00 -7.33 27.05
C SER A 330 4.08 -8.18 25.78
N GLY A 331 5.14 -8.00 24.99
CA GLY A 331 5.43 -8.81 23.79
C GLY A 331 4.20 -9.03 22.89
N ASN A 332 3.88 -10.29 22.59
CA ASN A 332 2.76 -10.76 21.76
C ASN A 332 1.36 -10.46 22.35
N LEU A 333 1.06 -9.20 22.67
CA LEU A 333 -0.25 -8.73 23.18
C LEU A 333 -0.70 -9.40 24.48
N THR A 334 0.22 -9.99 25.23
CA THR A 334 -0.10 -10.62 26.51
C THR A 334 -0.13 -9.53 27.58
N LEU A 335 -1.20 -9.50 28.37
CA LEU A 335 -1.39 -8.51 29.43
C LEU A 335 -0.22 -8.56 30.44
N ALA A 336 0.40 -7.42 30.69
CA ALA A 336 1.42 -7.29 31.72
C ALA A 336 0.76 -7.27 33.12
N PRO A 337 1.53 -7.42 34.22
CA PRO A 337 0.99 -7.26 35.57
C PRO A 337 0.29 -5.91 35.75
N LEU A 338 -0.91 -5.94 36.33
CA LEU A 338 -1.71 -4.76 36.60
C LEU A 338 -1.36 -4.18 37.97
N ASP A 339 -1.13 -2.88 38.04
CA ASP A 339 -1.00 -2.17 39.31
C ASP A 339 -2.38 -1.77 39.90
N ALA A 340 -2.36 -1.11 41.07
CA ALA A 340 -3.56 -0.66 41.77
C ALA A 340 -4.41 0.34 40.95
N LYS A 341 -3.81 1.22 40.14
CA LYS A 341 -4.57 2.25 39.40
C LYS A 341 -5.42 1.62 38.30
N HIS A 342 -4.90 0.56 37.66
CA HIS A 342 -5.62 -0.18 36.61
C HIS A 342 -6.83 -0.91 37.20
N THR A 343 -6.62 -1.66 38.29
CA THR A 343 -7.69 -2.42 38.95
C THR A 343 -8.74 -1.51 39.57
N GLN A 344 -8.34 -0.40 40.21
CA GLN A 344 -9.28 0.59 40.76
C GLN A 344 -10.16 1.23 39.68
N MET A 345 -9.60 1.59 38.51
CA MET A 345 -10.38 2.14 37.40
C MET A 345 -11.38 1.12 36.85
N LEU A 346 -10.93 -0.11 36.60
CA LEU A 346 -11.78 -1.19 36.07
C LEU A 346 -12.91 -1.55 37.05
N ASN A 347 -12.61 -1.67 38.34
CA ASN A 347 -13.61 -1.91 39.39
C ASN A 347 -14.63 -0.78 39.43
N TYR A 348 -14.16 0.48 39.43
CA TYR A 348 -15.04 1.64 39.43
C TYR A 348 -16.04 1.63 38.27
N LEU A 349 -15.55 1.43 37.04
CA LEU A 349 -16.39 1.36 35.85
C LEU A 349 -17.40 0.19 35.93
N THR A 350 -16.95 -0.98 36.39
CA THR A 350 -17.81 -2.15 36.54
C THR A 350 -18.90 -1.95 37.61
N GLU A 351 -18.56 -1.36 38.75
CA GLU A 351 -19.50 -0.99 39.83
C GLU A 351 -20.52 0.07 39.37
N GLN A 352 -20.12 0.97 38.47
CA GLN A 352 -21.03 1.92 37.83
C GLN A 352 -21.87 1.30 36.69
N GLY A 353 -21.74 -0.02 36.45
CA GLY A 353 -22.55 -0.76 35.47
C GLY A 353 -22.06 -0.65 34.03
N TYR A 354 -20.83 -0.18 33.80
CA TYR A 354 -20.23 -0.20 32.47
C TYR A 354 -19.94 -1.62 32.03
N LYS A 355 -20.05 -1.86 30.72
CA LYS A 355 -19.77 -3.15 30.09
C LYS A 355 -18.82 -2.94 28.91
N ALA A 356 -18.09 -3.97 28.53
CA ALA A 356 -17.14 -3.92 27.42
C ALA A 356 -17.58 -4.84 26.27
N HIS A 357 -17.28 -4.43 25.04
CA HIS A 357 -17.53 -5.21 23.84
C HIS A 357 -16.65 -6.46 23.82
N SER A 358 -17.27 -7.61 23.59
CA SER A 358 -16.57 -8.90 23.49
C SER A 358 -16.69 -9.50 22.09
N GLY A 359 -15.63 -10.16 21.65
CA GLY A 359 -15.64 -10.98 20.43
C GLY A 359 -15.85 -12.46 20.73
N ASN A 360 -15.78 -13.29 19.69
CA ASN A 360 -15.80 -14.74 19.83
C ASN A 360 -14.59 -15.18 20.65
N ALA A 361 -14.84 -15.63 21.88
CA ALA A 361 -13.86 -16.34 22.68
C ALA A 361 -13.68 -17.76 22.10
N ASN A 362 -12.45 -18.27 22.08
CA ASN A 362 -12.22 -19.69 21.79
C ASN A 362 -12.70 -20.52 22.98
N ASP A 363 -13.60 -21.48 22.72
CA ASP A 363 -14.07 -22.46 23.71
C ASP A 363 -13.25 -23.77 23.69
N ASP A 364 -12.19 -23.83 22.88
CA ASP A 364 -11.23 -24.93 22.88
C ASP A 364 -10.64 -25.10 24.29
N PRO A 365 -10.70 -26.31 24.90
CA PRO A 365 -10.08 -26.61 26.19
C PRO A 365 -8.62 -26.16 26.30
N ASN A 366 -7.87 -26.17 25.19
CA ASN A 366 -6.46 -25.79 25.09
C ASN A 366 -6.23 -24.29 24.84
N ASN A 367 -7.28 -23.52 24.55
CA ASN A 367 -7.16 -22.11 24.19
C ASN A 367 -8.32 -21.26 24.72
N LYS A 368 -8.91 -21.67 25.85
CA LYS A 368 -9.99 -20.96 26.52
C LYS A 368 -9.53 -19.57 26.95
N GLY A 369 -10.31 -18.53 26.65
CA GLY A 369 -9.98 -17.17 27.05
C GLY A 369 -11.14 -16.20 26.92
N VAL A 370 -10.94 -14.94 27.31
CA VAL A 370 -11.88 -13.85 27.05
C VAL A 370 -11.26 -12.85 26.08
N PHE A 371 -12.04 -12.42 25.10
CA PHE A 371 -11.59 -11.46 24.10
C PHE A 371 -12.46 -10.20 24.14
N PHE A 372 -11.85 -9.07 24.46
CA PHE A 372 -12.47 -7.76 24.40
C PHE A 372 -12.05 -7.05 23.13
N VAL A 373 -13.01 -6.71 22.29
CA VAL A 373 -12.78 -6.04 21.00
C VAL A 373 -14.02 -5.23 20.63
N SER A 374 -13.79 -4.02 20.14
CA SER A 374 -14.84 -3.16 19.58
C SER A 374 -14.59 -2.95 18.09
N ASP A 375 -15.65 -3.05 17.28
CA ASP A 375 -15.60 -2.76 15.84
C ASP A 375 -15.32 -1.26 15.56
N PHE A 376 -15.44 -0.39 16.58
CA PHE A 376 -15.29 1.06 16.48
C PHE A 376 -13.84 1.56 16.62
N ILE A 377 -12.85 0.67 16.82
CA ILE A 377 -11.42 1.03 16.93
C ILE A 377 -10.55 0.24 15.95
N TYR A 378 -9.43 0.85 15.54
CA TYR A 378 -8.40 0.17 14.72
C TYR A 378 -7.35 -0.59 15.55
N GLN A 379 -7.33 -0.41 16.87
CA GLN A 379 -6.35 -1.07 17.74
C GLN A 379 -6.73 -2.54 17.97
N GLN A 380 -5.72 -3.38 18.19
CA GLN A 380 -5.92 -4.76 18.59
C GLN A 380 -6.56 -4.79 19.97
N GLY A 381 -7.66 -5.55 20.08
CA GLY A 381 -8.36 -5.82 21.34
C GLY A 381 -7.48 -6.50 22.39
N ALA A 382 -8.07 -6.89 23.51
CA ALA A 382 -7.36 -7.60 24.60
C ALA A 382 -7.85 -9.04 24.69
N TYR A 383 -6.94 -10.00 24.54
CA TYR A 383 -7.21 -11.42 24.74
C TYR A 383 -6.52 -11.93 26.01
N ILE A 384 -7.30 -12.50 26.93
CA ILE A 384 -6.82 -13.06 28.18
C ILE A 384 -7.06 -14.56 28.17
N ASN A 385 -5.97 -15.33 28.08
CA ASN A 385 -6.00 -16.80 28.06
C ASN A 385 -6.09 -17.37 29.49
N ALA A 386 -7.01 -18.31 29.70
CA ALA A 386 -7.29 -18.93 30.99
C ALA A 386 -6.14 -19.81 31.52
N GLN A 387 -5.38 -20.43 30.63
CA GLN A 387 -4.27 -21.32 31.02
C GLN A 387 -3.00 -20.54 31.31
N LYS A 388 -2.69 -19.52 30.49
CA LYS A 388 -1.49 -18.69 30.66
C LYS A 388 -1.64 -17.69 31.80
N ASN A 389 -2.85 -17.18 32.06
CA ASN A 389 -3.12 -16.13 33.04
C ASN A 389 -4.39 -16.41 33.85
N PRO A 390 -4.43 -17.45 34.71
CA PRO A 390 -5.65 -17.91 35.37
C PRO A 390 -6.30 -16.86 36.29
N GLU A 391 -5.51 -16.12 37.06
CA GLU A 391 -6.03 -15.08 37.97
C GLU A 391 -6.63 -13.90 37.20
N GLN A 392 -5.92 -13.40 36.19
CA GLN A 392 -6.43 -12.34 35.32
C GLN A 392 -7.67 -12.82 34.56
N TYR A 393 -7.67 -14.06 34.05
CA TYR A 393 -8.84 -14.63 33.39
C TYR A 393 -10.06 -14.65 34.33
N ALA A 394 -9.90 -15.08 35.59
CA ALA A 394 -10.99 -15.08 36.56
C ALA A 394 -11.56 -13.66 36.78
N TYR A 395 -10.68 -12.67 36.90
CA TYR A 395 -11.06 -11.26 37.03
C TYR A 395 -11.80 -10.76 35.78
N PHE A 396 -11.18 -10.85 34.59
CA PHE A 396 -11.74 -10.34 33.34
C PHE A 396 -12.99 -11.10 32.88
N ASN A 397 -13.13 -12.38 33.20
CA ASN A 397 -14.31 -13.16 32.82
C ASN A 397 -15.57 -12.74 33.60
N SER A 398 -15.41 -12.09 34.76
CA SER A 398 -16.53 -11.54 35.53
C SER A 398 -17.06 -10.20 34.98
N ILE A 399 -16.30 -9.53 34.11
CA ILE A 399 -16.69 -8.25 33.52
C ILE A 399 -17.90 -8.45 32.59
N GLY A 400 -18.90 -7.58 32.76
CA GLY A 400 -20.09 -7.56 31.91
C GLY A 400 -19.75 -7.31 30.44
N LYS A 401 -20.35 -8.11 29.55
CA LYS A 401 -20.06 -8.10 28.10
C LYS A 401 -21.19 -7.44 27.31
N ILE A 402 -20.81 -6.71 26.25
CA ILE A 402 -21.69 -6.23 25.18
C ILE A 402 -21.40 -7.09 23.96
N ASP A 403 -22.43 -7.72 23.42
CA ASP A 403 -22.28 -8.52 22.20
C ASP A 403 -22.31 -7.61 20.97
N ASN A 404 -21.20 -7.61 20.21
CA ASN A 404 -21.05 -6.86 18.96
C ASN A 404 -22.11 -7.21 17.90
N THR A 405 -22.80 -8.35 18.04
CA THR A 405 -23.84 -8.84 17.12
C THR A 405 -25.27 -8.43 17.53
N THR A 406 -25.47 -7.94 18.75
CA THR A 406 -26.81 -7.67 19.31
C THR A 406 -27.41 -6.30 18.99
N MET A 407 -26.70 -5.43 18.25
CA MET A 407 -27.31 -4.18 17.77
C MET A 407 -28.40 -4.50 16.73
N PRO A 408 -29.67 -4.11 16.96
CA PRO A 408 -30.74 -4.34 16.00
C PRO A 408 -30.37 -3.75 14.64
N GLN A 409 -30.31 -4.60 13.61
CA GLN A 409 -30.00 -4.17 12.25
C GLN A 409 -31.28 -3.93 11.48
N VAL A 410 -31.32 -2.83 10.74
CA VAL A 410 -32.35 -2.55 9.75
C VAL A 410 -31.96 -3.28 8.47
N SER A 411 -32.76 -4.29 8.12
CA SER A 411 -32.54 -5.13 6.93
C SER A 411 -33.42 -4.71 5.75
N ASP A 412 -34.61 -4.18 6.05
CA ASP A 412 -35.54 -3.64 5.06
C ASP A 412 -35.56 -2.10 5.13
N PRO A 413 -35.52 -1.40 3.99
CA PRO A 413 -35.52 0.06 3.98
C PRO A 413 -36.86 0.62 4.49
N ASP A 414 -36.77 1.54 5.43
CA ASP A 414 -37.89 2.35 5.91
C ASP A 414 -37.97 3.70 5.17
N ASN A 415 -38.87 4.58 5.59
CA ASN A 415 -39.05 5.91 5.00
C ASN A 415 -38.04 6.96 5.50
N SER A 416 -37.00 6.56 6.24
CA SER A 416 -36.00 7.51 6.75
C SER A 416 -35.10 8.06 5.64
N ASP A 417 -34.52 9.25 5.87
CA ASP A 417 -33.48 9.83 5.00
C ASP A 417 -32.28 8.89 4.87
N VAL A 418 -31.90 8.22 5.97
CA VAL A 418 -30.79 7.27 6.05
C VAL A 418 -31.02 6.06 5.14
N ALA A 419 -32.18 5.41 5.25
CA ALA A 419 -32.50 4.26 4.41
C ALA A 419 -32.52 4.64 2.92
N ARG A 420 -33.16 5.76 2.56
CA ARG A 420 -33.22 6.24 1.16
C ARG A 420 -31.84 6.51 0.59
N PHE A 421 -30.95 7.17 1.35
CA PHE A 421 -29.60 7.45 0.90
C PHE A 421 -28.78 6.17 0.69
N LEU A 422 -28.83 5.23 1.64
CA LEU A 422 -28.04 4.00 1.56
C LEU A 422 -28.52 3.07 0.45
N VAL A 423 -29.82 2.98 0.20
CA VAL A 423 -30.37 2.22 -0.94
C VAL A 423 -29.92 2.82 -2.27
N ASN A 424 -29.93 4.15 -2.39
CA ASN A 424 -29.45 4.83 -3.58
C ASN A 424 -27.93 4.60 -3.79
N LEU A 425 -27.14 4.73 -2.73
CA LEU A 425 -25.70 4.45 -2.75
C LEU A 425 -25.40 3.01 -3.18
N LYS A 426 -26.14 2.04 -2.65
CA LYS A 426 -26.06 0.62 -3.04
C LYS A 426 -26.35 0.44 -4.53
N GLN A 427 -27.40 1.07 -5.05
CA GLN A 427 -27.72 0.98 -6.48
C GLN A 427 -26.60 1.56 -7.35
N GLN A 428 -26.05 2.74 -6.99
CA GLN A 428 -24.94 3.33 -7.74
C GLN A 428 -23.68 2.44 -7.73
N LYS A 429 -23.39 1.75 -6.61
CA LYS A 429 -22.28 0.78 -6.55
C LYS A 429 -22.54 -0.44 -7.43
N LYS A 430 -23.77 -0.98 -7.39
CA LYS A 430 -24.17 -2.11 -8.24
C LYS A 430 -24.04 -1.77 -9.73
N ASP A 431 -24.41 -0.55 -10.14
CA ASP A 431 -24.26 -0.11 -11.52
C ASP A 431 -22.78 -0.03 -11.95
N LEU A 432 -21.88 0.37 -11.03
CA LEU A 432 -20.43 0.33 -11.27
C LEU A 432 -19.91 -1.10 -11.41
N ASP A 433 -20.37 -2.02 -10.56
CA ASP A 433 -19.95 -3.44 -10.60
C ASP A 433 -20.45 -4.14 -11.87
N ASN A 434 -21.69 -3.88 -12.29
CA ASN A 434 -22.24 -4.40 -13.54
C ASN A 434 -21.40 -3.95 -14.75
N ASN A 435 -20.96 -2.68 -14.77
CA ASN A 435 -20.08 -2.17 -15.82
C ASN A 435 -18.73 -2.90 -15.83
N ARG A 436 -18.20 -3.29 -14.66
CA ARG A 436 -16.97 -4.09 -14.58
C ARG A 436 -17.17 -5.48 -15.18
N GLN A 437 -18.26 -6.15 -14.81
CA GLN A 437 -18.61 -7.47 -15.35
C GLN A 437 -18.78 -7.44 -16.88
N ASN A 438 -19.36 -6.37 -17.42
CA ASN A 438 -19.45 -6.17 -18.87
C ASN A 438 -18.06 -6.05 -19.53
N CYS A 439 -17.08 -5.40 -18.89
CA CYS A 439 -15.70 -5.36 -19.41
C CYS A 439 -15.05 -6.75 -19.40
N GLU A 440 -15.27 -7.55 -18.35
CA GLU A 440 -14.77 -8.93 -18.25
C GLU A 440 -15.37 -9.81 -19.36
N LEU A 441 -16.67 -9.65 -19.67
CA LEU A 441 -17.33 -10.35 -20.78
C LEU A 441 -16.71 -9.99 -22.15
N LEU A 442 -16.33 -8.73 -22.39
CA LEU A 442 -15.67 -8.34 -23.63
C LEU A 442 -14.30 -9.02 -23.78
N GLN A 443 -13.55 -9.19 -22.68
CA GLN A 443 -12.27 -9.93 -22.71
C GLN A 443 -12.48 -11.43 -23.00
N GLN A 444 -13.55 -12.03 -22.45
CA GLN A 444 -13.91 -13.40 -22.78
C GLN A 444 -14.31 -13.53 -24.25
N GLN A 445 -15.14 -12.63 -24.77
CA GLN A 445 -15.54 -12.62 -26.19
C GLN A 445 -14.33 -12.46 -27.12
N LEU A 446 -13.35 -11.63 -26.77
CA LEU A 446 -12.11 -11.51 -27.52
C LEU A 446 -11.34 -12.83 -27.52
N SER A 447 -11.16 -13.45 -26.35
CA SER A 447 -10.45 -14.72 -26.21
C SER A 447 -11.13 -15.84 -27.01
N ASP A 448 -12.46 -15.96 -26.92
CA ASP A 448 -13.24 -16.95 -27.68
C ASP A 448 -13.13 -16.70 -29.19
N THR A 449 -13.16 -15.44 -29.63
CA THR A 449 -12.99 -15.06 -31.04
C THR A 449 -11.60 -15.42 -31.56
N GLU A 450 -10.57 -15.18 -30.75
CA GLU A 450 -9.18 -15.51 -31.06
C GLU A 450 -8.86 -17.02 -30.81
N GLN A 451 -9.84 -17.79 -30.32
CA GLN A 451 -9.73 -19.19 -29.90
C GLN A 451 -8.60 -19.42 -28.87
N LEU A 452 -8.41 -18.48 -27.95
CA LEU A 452 -7.40 -18.54 -26.92
C LEU A 452 -7.96 -19.12 -25.62
N HIS A 453 -7.21 -20.04 -25.02
CA HIS A 453 -7.45 -20.51 -23.67
C HIS A 453 -6.98 -19.49 -22.65
N SER A 454 -7.74 -19.35 -21.57
CA SER A 454 -7.35 -18.57 -20.40
C SER A 454 -6.14 -19.19 -19.68
N THR A 455 -5.43 -18.38 -18.90
CA THR A 455 -4.34 -18.81 -18.02
C THR A 455 -4.76 -19.99 -17.11
N MET A 456 -5.98 -19.95 -16.57
CA MET A 456 -6.50 -21.03 -15.72
C MET A 456 -6.70 -22.33 -16.50
N GLN A 457 -7.20 -22.25 -17.74
CA GLN A 457 -7.32 -23.43 -18.61
C GLN A 457 -5.95 -24.00 -18.97
N ALA A 458 -4.92 -23.17 -19.17
CA ALA A 458 -3.55 -23.64 -19.38
C ALA A 458 -3.02 -24.43 -18.17
N TYR A 459 -3.14 -23.89 -16.95
CA TYR A 459 -2.75 -24.62 -15.73
C TYR A 459 -3.53 -25.93 -15.53
N ASN A 460 -4.85 -25.93 -15.81
CA ASN A 460 -5.65 -27.16 -15.74
C ASN A 460 -5.17 -28.19 -16.76
N THR A 461 -4.86 -27.77 -17.98
CA THR A 461 -4.33 -28.64 -19.03
C THR A 461 -3.00 -29.28 -18.59
N VAL A 462 -2.08 -28.50 -18.02
CA VAL A 462 -0.82 -29.01 -17.46
C VAL A 462 -1.06 -30.10 -16.42
N LEU A 463 -2.00 -29.88 -15.49
CA LEU A 463 -2.34 -30.84 -14.44
C LEU A 463 -2.99 -32.12 -14.99
N GLU A 464 -3.86 -32.00 -15.98
CA GLU A 464 -4.53 -33.12 -16.64
C GLU A 464 -3.53 -33.99 -17.41
N VAL A 465 -2.67 -33.38 -18.23
CA VAL A 465 -1.63 -34.09 -18.98
C VAL A 465 -0.64 -34.76 -18.04
N LYS A 466 -0.22 -34.10 -16.96
CA LYS A 466 0.64 -34.71 -15.93
C LYS A 466 0.00 -35.94 -15.30
N LYS A 467 -1.31 -35.88 -15.03
CA LYS A 467 -2.05 -37.01 -14.43
C LYS A 467 -2.20 -38.19 -15.39
N GLU A 468 -2.40 -37.92 -16.67
CA GLU A 468 -2.62 -38.95 -17.69
C GLU A 468 -1.32 -39.63 -18.15
N TYR A 469 -0.25 -38.84 -18.33
CA TYR A 469 0.99 -39.30 -18.99
C TYR A 469 2.17 -39.58 -18.05
N GLY A 470 2.03 -39.34 -16.74
CA GLY A 470 3.02 -39.73 -15.74
C GLY A 470 4.39 -39.08 -15.97
N ASN A 471 5.45 -39.86 -16.17
CA ASN A 471 6.84 -39.38 -16.27
C ASN A 471 7.24 -38.85 -17.66
N ASN A 472 6.36 -38.91 -18.67
CA ASN A 472 6.64 -38.43 -20.02
C ASN A 472 5.82 -37.18 -20.38
N PHE A 473 5.14 -36.60 -19.39
CA PHE A 473 4.15 -35.55 -19.63
C PHE A 473 4.79 -34.29 -20.22
N GLU A 474 6.06 -33.99 -19.93
CA GLU A 474 6.76 -32.81 -20.43
C GLU A 474 6.90 -32.80 -21.95
N TYR A 475 7.14 -33.97 -22.56
CA TYR A 475 7.20 -34.11 -24.02
C TYR A 475 5.81 -33.98 -24.65
N VAL A 476 4.78 -34.48 -23.98
CA VAL A 476 3.38 -34.31 -24.42
C VAL A 476 2.98 -32.83 -24.37
N LEU A 477 3.39 -32.11 -23.32
CA LEU A 477 3.19 -30.65 -23.24
C LEU A 477 3.92 -29.94 -24.39
N GLN A 478 5.17 -30.30 -24.67
CA GLN A 478 5.94 -29.73 -25.79
C GLN A 478 5.24 -29.96 -27.15
N GLU A 479 4.75 -31.18 -27.40
CA GLU A 479 4.08 -31.54 -28.64
C GLU A 479 2.72 -30.83 -28.80
N GLN A 480 1.99 -30.61 -27.70
CA GLN A 480 0.73 -29.86 -27.70
C GLN A 480 0.96 -28.36 -27.91
N ASP A 481 1.73 -27.73 -27.03
CA ASP A 481 2.24 -26.38 -27.20
C ASP A 481 3.38 -26.10 -26.20
N PRO A 482 4.56 -25.63 -26.64
CA PRO A 482 5.67 -25.32 -25.74
C PRO A 482 5.34 -24.31 -24.64
N VAL A 483 4.32 -23.46 -24.82
CA VAL A 483 3.86 -22.55 -23.75
C VAL A 483 3.38 -23.32 -22.52
N LEU A 484 2.80 -24.51 -22.67
CA LEU A 484 2.35 -25.33 -21.55
C LEU A 484 3.51 -25.84 -20.69
N VAL A 485 4.67 -26.09 -21.30
CA VAL A 485 5.91 -26.41 -20.57
C VAL A 485 6.31 -25.22 -19.69
N ASN A 486 6.17 -23.99 -20.18
CA ASN A 486 6.45 -22.79 -19.39
C ASN A 486 5.47 -22.61 -18.21
N TYR A 487 4.19 -22.92 -18.40
CA TYR A 487 3.21 -22.96 -17.30
C TYR A 487 3.59 -24.01 -16.24
N TRP A 488 4.02 -25.20 -16.67
CA TRP A 488 4.51 -26.22 -15.75
C TRP A 488 5.72 -25.74 -14.93
N TRP A 489 6.71 -25.08 -15.55
CA TRP A 489 7.85 -24.53 -14.82
C TRP A 489 7.45 -23.45 -13.82
N SER A 490 6.49 -22.59 -14.15
CA SER A 490 5.93 -21.61 -13.20
C SER A 490 5.37 -22.32 -11.94
N MET A 491 4.71 -23.47 -12.11
CA MET A 491 4.23 -24.27 -10.97
C MET A 491 5.39 -24.81 -10.13
N LEU A 492 6.50 -25.24 -10.76
CA LEU A 492 7.67 -25.74 -10.04
C LEU A 492 8.44 -24.64 -9.31
N SER A 493 8.60 -23.47 -9.93
CA SER A 493 9.26 -22.31 -9.30
C SER A 493 8.56 -21.89 -8.00
N ASN A 494 7.23 -21.90 -7.99
CA ASN A 494 6.44 -21.64 -6.78
C ASN A 494 6.59 -22.71 -5.69
N GLN A 495 7.07 -23.91 -6.02
CA GLN A 495 7.33 -25.01 -5.08
C GLN A 495 8.78 -25.04 -4.58
N LEU A 496 9.71 -24.39 -5.28
CA LEU A 496 11.09 -24.19 -4.83
C LEU A 496 11.09 -23.14 -3.71
N SER A 497 10.73 -23.62 -2.51
CA SER A 497 10.79 -22.89 -1.25
C SER A 497 12.16 -22.26 -1.06
N ASN A 498 12.18 -20.97 -0.70
CA ASN A 498 13.35 -20.25 -0.19
C ASN A 498 13.91 -20.99 1.04
N ASP A 499 14.88 -21.88 0.85
CA ASP A 499 15.73 -22.31 1.94
C ASP A 499 16.57 -21.09 2.36
N ARG A 500 16.09 -20.40 3.40
CA ARG A 500 16.76 -19.25 4.03
C ARG A 500 17.76 -19.69 5.10
N SER A 501 18.23 -20.94 5.04
CA SER A 501 19.29 -21.38 5.93
C SER A 501 20.52 -20.48 5.76
N HIS A 502 21.03 -20.01 6.90
CA HIS A 502 22.27 -19.25 6.94
C HIS A 502 23.40 -20.19 6.50
N SER A 503 24.07 -19.86 5.40
CA SER A 503 25.25 -20.59 4.95
C SER A 503 26.50 -19.72 5.12
N ASP A 504 27.63 -20.37 5.44
CA ASP A 504 28.92 -19.68 5.61
C ASP A 504 29.30 -18.89 4.36
N PHE A 505 28.98 -19.42 3.17
CA PHE A 505 29.19 -18.73 1.89
C PHE A 505 28.39 -17.42 1.79
N SER A 506 27.11 -17.46 2.14
CA SER A 506 26.24 -16.28 2.14
C SER A 506 26.74 -15.24 3.15
N GLU A 507 27.24 -15.68 4.31
CA GLU A 507 27.87 -14.80 5.30
C GLU A 507 29.14 -14.14 4.74
N TYR A 508 30.02 -14.89 4.07
CA TYR A 508 31.24 -14.35 3.44
C TYR A 508 30.92 -13.29 2.40
N LEU A 509 29.92 -13.52 1.54
CA LEU A 509 29.46 -12.54 0.56
C LEU A 509 28.90 -11.28 1.24
N SER A 510 28.06 -11.44 2.28
CA SER A 510 27.45 -10.31 3.00
C SER A 510 28.46 -9.44 3.76
N LYS A 511 29.59 -10.01 4.17
CA LYS A 511 30.68 -9.33 4.88
C LYS A 511 31.82 -8.89 3.96
N GLU A 512 31.61 -8.94 2.63
CA GLU A 512 32.60 -8.58 1.61
C GLU A 512 33.92 -9.37 1.73
N ASN A 513 33.88 -10.58 2.30
CA ASN A 513 35.06 -11.44 2.42
C ASN A 513 35.21 -12.34 1.19
N TYR A 514 35.48 -11.71 0.05
CA TYR A 514 35.52 -12.36 -1.26
C TYR A 514 36.60 -13.44 -1.37
N GLN A 515 37.72 -13.29 -0.66
CA GLN A 515 38.76 -14.32 -0.60
C GLN A 515 38.25 -15.61 0.02
N LYS A 516 37.51 -15.53 1.14
CA LYS A 516 36.91 -16.71 1.76
C LYS A 516 35.77 -17.30 0.92
N ALA A 517 34.97 -16.45 0.28
CA ALA A 517 33.94 -16.93 -0.65
C ALA A 517 34.56 -17.68 -1.84
N TYR A 518 35.67 -17.18 -2.40
CA TYR A 518 36.46 -17.86 -3.42
C TYR A 518 37.02 -19.22 -2.95
N GLU A 519 37.67 -19.26 -1.79
CA GLU A 519 38.20 -20.51 -1.20
C GLU A 519 37.10 -21.54 -0.89
N TYR A 520 35.94 -21.07 -0.43
CA TYR A 520 34.76 -21.92 -0.22
C TYR A 520 34.25 -22.50 -1.55
N SER A 521 34.09 -21.65 -2.57
CA SER A 521 33.64 -22.03 -3.91
C SER A 521 34.54 -23.09 -4.56
N LEU A 522 35.86 -23.04 -4.31
CA LEU A 522 36.85 -24.01 -4.79
C LEU A 522 36.79 -25.38 -4.10
N SER A 523 36.31 -25.43 -2.86
CA SER A 523 36.43 -26.62 -2.00
C SER A 523 35.10 -27.27 -1.66
N THR A 524 33.99 -26.55 -1.81
CA THR A 524 32.66 -26.97 -1.40
C THR A 524 31.65 -26.73 -2.52
N PRO A 525 30.96 -27.77 -3.03
CA PRO A 525 29.90 -27.59 -4.02
C PRO A 525 28.79 -26.69 -3.48
N LEU A 526 28.48 -25.62 -4.21
CA LEU A 526 27.44 -24.67 -3.79
C LEU A 526 26.05 -25.34 -3.81
N THR A 527 25.21 -24.95 -2.86
CA THR A 527 23.77 -25.23 -2.89
C THR A 527 23.08 -24.44 -4.02
N GLN A 528 21.82 -24.75 -4.31
CA GLN A 528 21.06 -24.01 -5.33
C GLN A 528 20.87 -22.54 -4.91
N THR A 529 20.52 -22.28 -3.65
CA THR A 529 20.36 -20.93 -3.09
C THR A 529 21.67 -20.12 -3.17
N GLU A 530 22.80 -20.73 -2.84
CA GLU A 530 24.11 -20.06 -2.94
C GLU A 530 24.49 -19.76 -4.39
N THR A 531 24.17 -20.68 -5.31
CA THR A 531 24.36 -20.49 -6.75
C THR A 531 23.54 -19.31 -7.26
N ASP A 532 22.25 -19.24 -6.92
CA ASP A 532 21.35 -18.17 -7.35
C ASP A 532 21.73 -16.81 -6.74
N THR A 533 22.23 -16.82 -5.50
CA THR A 533 22.73 -15.63 -4.81
C THR A 533 23.99 -15.11 -5.50
N LEU A 534 24.97 -15.98 -5.76
CA LEU A 534 26.19 -15.60 -6.47
C LEU A 534 25.88 -15.14 -7.90
N PHE A 535 24.98 -15.82 -8.61
CA PHE A 535 24.53 -15.40 -9.93
C PHE A 535 23.93 -13.98 -9.89
N THR A 536 23.08 -13.70 -8.91
CA THR A 536 22.48 -12.37 -8.75
C THR A 536 23.54 -11.29 -8.51
N LEU A 537 24.52 -11.55 -7.64
CA LEU A 537 25.60 -10.60 -7.36
C LEU A 537 26.52 -10.40 -8.57
N LEU A 538 26.85 -11.48 -9.28
CA LEU A 538 27.60 -11.44 -10.53
C LEU A 538 26.94 -10.57 -11.59
N LEU A 539 25.62 -10.67 -11.72
CA LEU A 539 24.87 -9.83 -12.63
C LEU A 539 24.88 -8.35 -12.21
N LEU A 540 25.14 -8.01 -10.95
CA LEU A 540 25.19 -6.60 -10.50
C LEU A 540 26.61 -6.04 -10.60
N GLU A 541 27.61 -6.79 -10.11
CA GLU A 541 29.01 -6.38 -10.05
C GLU A 541 29.91 -7.44 -10.73
N PRO A 542 29.96 -7.50 -12.08
CA PRO A 542 30.66 -8.55 -12.81
C PRO A 542 32.15 -8.68 -12.44
N HIS A 543 32.83 -7.56 -12.24
CA HIS A 543 34.27 -7.54 -11.96
C HIS A 543 34.64 -8.17 -10.62
N ASP A 544 33.78 -8.02 -9.61
CA ASP A 544 34.06 -8.51 -8.25
C ASP A 544 33.75 -10.00 -8.10
N PHE A 545 32.76 -10.50 -8.83
CA PHE A 545 32.22 -11.85 -8.61
C PHE A 545 32.55 -12.86 -9.71
N ILE A 546 33.05 -12.46 -10.89
CA ILE A 546 33.33 -13.40 -11.98
C ILE A 546 34.35 -14.47 -11.58
N THR A 547 35.40 -14.10 -10.84
CA THR A 547 36.41 -15.05 -10.37
C THR A 547 35.82 -16.07 -9.39
N ILE A 548 34.89 -15.66 -8.52
CA ILE A 548 34.19 -16.58 -7.60
C ILE A 548 33.26 -17.50 -8.40
N TRP A 549 32.54 -16.96 -9.38
CA TRP A 549 31.64 -17.71 -10.26
C TRP A 549 32.34 -18.82 -11.05
N GLU A 550 33.49 -18.52 -11.64
CA GLU A 550 34.28 -19.46 -12.43
C GLU A 550 35.00 -20.51 -11.57
N SER A 551 35.26 -20.20 -10.29
CA SER A 551 35.97 -21.09 -9.37
C SER A 551 35.13 -22.23 -8.77
N ARG A 552 33.82 -22.27 -9.04
CA ARG A 552 32.90 -23.23 -8.42
C ARG A 552 33.27 -24.67 -8.73
N ILE A 553 33.49 -25.46 -7.67
CA ILE A 553 33.58 -26.92 -7.79
C ILE A 553 32.17 -27.50 -8.02
N GLU A 554 32.04 -28.41 -8.99
CA GLU A 554 30.76 -28.98 -9.42
C GLU A 554 29.68 -27.92 -9.70
N PRO A 555 29.92 -27.02 -10.70
CA PRO A 555 29.06 -25.87 -10.92
C PRO A 555 27.64 -26.29 -11.26
N LYS A 556 26.67 -25.79 -10.48
CA LYS A 556 25.24 -25.91 -10.77
C LYS A 556 24.76 -24.75 -11.63
N PRO A 557 23.82 -24.99 -12.55
CA PRO A 557 23.12 -23.91 -13.23
C PRO A 557 22.23 -23.13 -12.25
N PRO A 558 22.01 -21.81 -12.48
CA PRO A 558 20.98 -21.05 -11.76
C PRO A 558 19.59 -21.67 -11.88
N SER A 559 18.72 -21.41 -10.91
CA SER A 559 17.32 -21.85 -10.95
C SER A 559 16.56 -21.22 -12.12
N ASP A 560 16.91 -19.98 -12.46
CA ASP A 560 16.39 -19.26 -13.61
C ASP A 560 17.41 -18.23 -14.12
N LEU A 561 17.18 -17.75 -15.34
CA LEU A 561 17.97 -16.71 -15.98
C LEU A 561 17.22 -15.36 -16.05
N ALA A 562 16.04 -15.24 -15.42
CA ALA A 562 15.09 -14.15 -15.65
C ALA A 562 15.67 -12.76 -15.36
N ARG A 563 16.61 -12.66 -14.41
CA ARG A 563 17.27 -11.40 -14.05
C ARG A 563 18.04 -10.76 -15.20
N LEU A 564 18.55 -11.54 -16.15
CA LEU A 564 19.26 -11.03 -17.32
C LEU A 564 18.39 -10.10 -18.17
N SER A 565 17.08 -10.32 -18.21
CA SER A 565 16.14 -9.50 -18.99
C SER A 565 16.06 -8.03 -18.53
N ARG A 566 16.56 -7.70 -17.33
CA ARG A 566 16.48 -6.37 -16.72
C ARG A 566 17.61 -5.43 -17.12
N PHE A 567 18.64 -5.94 -17.79
CA PHE A 567 19.87 -5.19 -18.05
C PHE A 567 19.96 -4.73 -19.51
N PRO A 568 20.44 -3.50 -19.78
CA PRO A 568 20.65 -3.00 -21.14
C PRO A 568 21.87 -3.66 -21.80
N LEU A 569 22.00 -3.50 -23.12
CA LEU A 569 23.11 -4.08 -23.91
C LEU A 569 24.50 -3.78 -23.34
N GLU A 570 24.75 -2.54 -22.89
CA GLU A 570 26.04 -2.14 -22.31
C GLU A 570 26.45 -3.07 -21.14
N HIS A 571 25.47 -3.52 -20.37
CA HIS A 571 25.70 -4.39 -19.23
C HIS A 571 25.99 -5.84 -19.64
N TRP A 572 25.31 -6.35 -20.68
CA TRP A 572 25.64 -7.64 -21.29
C TRP A 572 27.05 -7.65 -21.87
N GLN A 573 27.46 -6.55 -22.48
CA GLN A 573 28.83 -6.35 -22.98
C GLN A 573 29.84 -6.33 -21.82
N LYS A 574 29.54 -5.66 -20.70
CA LYS A 574 30.38 -5.68 -19.49
C LYS A 574 30.53 -7.09 -18.92
N LEU A 575 29.44 -7.85 -18.82
CA LEU A 575 29.48 -9.25 -18.41
C LEU A 575 30.42 -10.07 -19.31
N LYS A 576 30.29 -9.93 -20.63
CA LYS A 576 31.19 -10.61 -21.59
C LYS A 576 32.64 -10.21 -21.42
N GLN A 577 32.91 -8.91 -21.26
CA GLN A 577 34.26 -8.37 -21.04
C GLN A 577 34.88 -8.86 -19.72
N ALA A 578 34.06 -9.05 -18.69
CA ALA A 578 34.49 -9.62 -17.42
C ALA A 578 34.82 -11.12 -17.50
N GLY A 579 34.38 -11.83 -18.54
CA GLY A 579 34.62 -13.26 -18.74
C GLY A 579 33.36 -14.13 -18.67
N PHE A 580 32.18 -13.54 -18.43
CA PHE A 580 30.95 -14.31 -18.28
C PHE A 580 30.61 -15.14 -19.53
N ASP A 581 30.37 -16.43 -19.32
CA ASP A 581 29.95 -17.36 -20.37
C ASP A 581 28.42 -17.34 -20.53
N PHE A 582 27.97 -16.83 -21.67
CA PHE A 582 26.55 -16.82 -22.04
C PHE A 582 26.03 -18.16 -22.57
N SER A 583 26.88 -19.19 -22.67
CA SER A 583 26.44 -20.55 -23.01
C SER A 583 25.73 -21.29 -21.87
N ILE A 584 25.64 -20.68 -20.69
CA ILE A 584 24.96 -21.26 -19.53
C ILE A 584 23.48 -21.53 -19.80
N THR A 585 22.96 -22.53 -19.11
CA THR A 585 21.52 -22.78 -18.99
C THR A 585 21.08 -22.64 -17.54
N ASP A 586 19.78 -22.57 -17.30
CA ASP A 586 19.23 -22.84 -15.97
C ASP A 586 19.05 -24.34 -15.68
N ILE A 587 18.50 -24.67 -14.51
CA ILE A 587 18.19 -26.04 -14.06
C ILE A 587 17.23 -26.79 -15.00
N PHE A 588 16.51 -26.08 -15.88
CA PHE A 588 15.60 -26.67 -16.87
C PHE A 588 16.23 -26.77 -18.27
N GLY A 589 17.51 -26.40 -18.42
CA GLY A 589 18.22 -26.44 -19.69
C GLY A 589 17.88 -25.28 -20.63
N ARG A 590 17.29 -24.18 -20.12
CA ARG A 590 16.92 -23.02 -20.94
C ARG A 590 18.11 -22.11 -21.15
N ASP A 591 18.37 -21.76 -22.40
CA ASP A 591 19.41 -20.78 -22.78
C ASP A 591 18.99 -19.33 -22.52
N VAL A 592 19.94 -18.41 -22.71
CA VAL A 592 19.78 -16.97 -22.45
C VAL A 592 18.89 -16.24 -23.46
N TYR A 593 18.51 -16.86 -24.59
CA TYR A 593 17.88 -16.15 -25.71
C TYR A 593 16.47 -15.64 -25.39
N ILE A 594 15.70 -16.35 -24.56
CA ILE A 594 14.40 -15.87 -24.08
C ILE A 594 14.57 -14.54 -23.32
N GLN A 595 15.59 -14.48 -22.46
CA GLN A 595 15.84 -13.31 -21.62
C GLN A 595 16.39 -12.13 -22.44
N ALA A 596 17.27 -12.42 -23.40
CA ALA A 596 17.74 -11.45 -24.37
C ALA A 596 16.58 -10.84 -25.17
N MET A 597 15.62 -11.67 -25.57
CA MET A 597 14.46 -11.23 -26.33
C MET A 597 13.56 -10.26 -25.56
N PHE A 598 13.38 -10.48 -24.26
CA PHE A 598 12.65 -9.55 -23.40
C PHE A 598 13.42 -8.26 -23.11
N ALA A 599 14.76 -8.30 -23.18
CA ALA A 599 15.60 -7.12 -22.97
C ALA A 599 15.67 -6.21 -24.21
N SER A 600 16.16 -6.70 -25.36
CA SER A 600 16.19 -5.95 -26.63
C SER A 600 16.63 -6.79 -27.83
N ASN A 601 16.28 -6.33 -29.05
CA ASN A 601 16.78 -6.91 -30.31
C ASN A 601 18.31 -6.88 -30.39
N ASP A 602 18.94 -5.81 -29.91
CA ASP A 602 20.39 -5.63 -30.02
C ASP A 602 21.15 -6.63 -29.14
N ILE A 603 20.55 -7.07 -28.02
CA ILE A 603 21.12 -8.12 -27.18
C ILE A 603 21.05 -9.48 -27.88
N VAL A 604 19.95 -9.78 -28.56
CA VAL A 604 19.85 -11.01 -29.37
C VAL A 604 20.91 -11.00 -30.49
N GLN A 605 21.06 -9.88 -31.20
CA GLN A 605 22.11 -9.73 -32.21
C GLN A 605 23.51 -9.88 -31.60
N PHE A 606 23.76 -9.29 -30.44
CA PHE A 606 25.01 -9.43 -29.72
C PHE A 606 25.35 -10.91 -29.41
N LEU A 607 24.36 -11.70 -28.98
CA LEU A 607 24.56 -13.14 -28.74
C LEU A 607 24.88 -13.92 -30.02
N ILE A 608 24.20 -13.60 -31.12
CA ILE A 608 24.46 -14.17 -32.46
C ILE A 608 25.88 -13.83 -32.91
N ASP A 609 26.29 -12.56 -32.84
CA ASP A 609 27.61 -12.09 -33.25
C ASP A 609 28.73 -12.74 -32.43
N ASN A 610 28.46 -13.05 -31.16
CA ASN A 610 29.36 -13.75 -30.27
C ASN A 610 29.26 -15.28 -30.36
N LYS A 611 28.48 -15.82 -31.31
CA LYS A 611 28.32 -17.24 -31.59
C LYS A 611 27.87 -18.05 -30.37
N ILE A 612 26.99 -17.47 -29.54
CA ILE A 612 26.42 -18.17 -28.39
C ILE A 612 25.42 -19.23 -28.92
N PRO A 613 25.60 -20.52 -28.61
CA PRO A 613 24.74 -21.56 -29.16
C PRO A 613 23.32 -21.50 -28.56
N THR A 614 22.33 -21.88 -29.37
CA THR A 614 21.02 -22.28 -28.85
C THR A 614 21.09 -23.73 -28.37
N VAL A 615 20.11 -24.15 -27.55
CA VAL A 615 19.96 -25.55 -27.13
C VAL A 615 18.74 -26.16 -27.83
N PRO A 616 18.89 -26.85 -28.97
CA PRO A 616 17.75 -27.33 -29.78
C PRO A 616 16.92 -28.41 -29.08
N SER A 617 17.49 -29.13 -28.11
CA SER A 617 16.79 -30.18 -27.36
C SER A 617 16.04 -29.66 -26.13
N LYS A 618 16.01 -28.34 -25.89
CA LYS A 618 15.31 -27.78 -24.74
C LYS A 618 13.80 -27.91 -24.95
N LEU A 619 13.07 -28.28 -23.90
CA LEU A 619 11.63 -28.15 -23.88
C LEU A 619 11.26 -26.67 -23.67
N GLY A 620 10.02 -26.31 -23.97
CA GLY A 620 9.49 -24.96 -23.85
C GLY A 620 9.70 -24.10 -25.08
N VAL A 621 9.28 -22.84 -24.95
CA VAL A 621 9.23 -21.89 -26.09
C VAL A 621 10.62 -21.55 -26.61
N ASP A 622 10.74 -21.45 -27.93
CA ASP A 622 11.94 -20.90 -28.56
C ASP A 622 11.77 -19.43 -28.96
N ILE A 623 12.83 -18.85 -29.53
CA ILE A 623 12.83 -17.44 -29.93
C ILE A 623 11.87 -17.16 -31.10
N LEU A 624 11.59 -18.15 -31.95
CA LEU A 624 10.66 -18.01 -33.07
C LEU A 624 9.21 -18.02 -32.59
N ASP A 625 8.85 -18.90 -31.65
CA ASP A 625 7.54 -18.89 -30.98
C ASP A 625 7.21 -17.49 -30.46
N LEU A 626 8.12 -16.95 -29.66
CA LEU A 626 7.95 -15.63 -29.05
C LEU A 626 7.90 -14.52 -30.11
N ALA A 627 8.69 -14.61 -31.18
CA ALA A 627 8.70 -13.59 -32.24
C ALA A 627 7.39 -13.59 -33.04
N LEU A 628 6.81 -14.77 -33.28
CA LEU A 628 5.51 -14.92 -33.91
C LEU A 628 4.39 -14.40 -32.99
N GLU A 629 4.46 -14.65 -31.69
CA GLU A 629 3.52 -14.11 -30.72
C GLU A 629 3.60 -12.59 -30.57
N GLN A 630 4.81 -12.01 -30.59
CA GLN A 630 4.99 -10.56 -30.63
C GLN A 630 4.36 -9.97 -31.90
N SER A 631 4.52 -10.65 -33.03
CA SER A 631 3.94 -10.22 -34.30
C SER A 631 2.41 -10.22 -34.24
N TYR A 632 1.84 -11.25 -33.61
CA TYR A 632 0.40 -11.36 -33.40
C TYR A 632 -0.13 -10.28 -32.45
N THR A 633 0.55 -10.08 -31.32
CA THR A 633 0.16 -9.12 -30.28
C THR A 633 0.17 -7.68 -30.80
N LYS A 634 1.18 -7.34 -31.62
CA LYS A 634 1.33 -6.00 -32.22
C LYS A 634 0.51 -5.82 -33.50
N GLY A 635 0.12 -6.91 -34.16
CA GLY A 635 -0.49 -6.86 -35.50
C GLY A 635 0.47 -6.36 -36.58
N GLU A 636 1.78 -6.50 -36.36
CA GLU A 636 2.87 -6.04 -37.24
C GLU A 636 4.03 -7.04 -37.15
N LEU A 637 4.80 -7.24 -38.22
CA LEU A 637 5.89 -8.22 -38.22
C LEU A 637 6.97 -7.82 -37.21
N SER A 638 7.28 -8.69 -36.25
CA SER A 638 8.28 -8.39 -35.22
C SER A 638 9.67 -8.26 -35.85
N PRO A 639 10.46 -7.24 -35.47
CA PRO A 639 11.85 -7.12 -35.90
C PRO A 639 12.74 -8.27 -35.38
N MET A 640 12.25 -9.10 -34.46
CA MET A 640 12.93 -10.31 -33.99
C MET A 640 12.85 -11.48 -34.98
N ILE A 641 11.91 -11.47 -35.93
CA ILE A 641 11.71 -12.59 -36.87
C ILE A 641 13.00 -12.90 -37.68
N PRO A 642 13.68 -11.93 -38.30
CA PRO A 642 14.92 -12.21 -39.04
C PRO A 642 16.04 -12.79 -38.16
N LEU A 643 16.10 -12.42 -36.88
CA LEU A 643 17.10 -12.94 -35.93
C LEU A 643 16.75 -14.36 -35.51
N ALA A 644 15.48 -14.62 -35.18
CA ALA A 644 14.99 -15.94 -34.83
C ALA A 644 15.22 -16.97 -35.96
N LEU A 645 15.02 -16.55 -37.22
CA LEU A 645 15.25 -17.39 -38.40
C LEU A 645 16.73 -17.77 -38.62
N GLN A 646 17.69 -17.05 -38.02
CA GLN A 646 19.11 -17.43 -38.04
C GLN A 646 19.44 -18.51 -37.00
N LEU A 647 18.59 -18.63 -35.97
CA LEU A 647 18.82 -19.46 -34.79
C LEU A 647 18.01 -20.77 -34.81
N VAL A 648 16.88 -20.80 -35.52
CA VAL A 648 15.99 -21.95 -35.61
C VAL A 648 16.23 -22.71 -36.92
N GLU A 649 16.82 -23.90 -36.80
CA GLU A 649 17.15 -24.74 -37.96
C GLU A 649 15.94 -25.54 -38.50
N LYS A 650 15.00 -25.92 -37.62
CA LYS A 650 13.83 -26.74 -37.96
C LYS A 650 12.56 -26.10 -37.42
N PHE A 651 11.56 -25.96 -38.28
CA PHE A 651 10.24 -25.48 -37.87
C PHE A 651 9.39 -26.61 -37.32
N GLU A 652 8.82 -26.35 -36.16
CA GLU A 652 7.96 -27.27 -35.41
C GLU A 652 6.48 -26.99 -35.72
N PRO A 653 5.57 -27.96 -35.48
CA PRO A 653 4.14 -27.78 -35.71
C PRO A 653 3.54 -26.54 -35.02
N ASN A 654 3.99 -26.21 -33.80
CA ASN A 654 3.60 -25.02 -33.03
C ASN A 654 3.99 -23.71 -33.72
N HIS A 655 5.16 -23.63 -34.39
CA HIS A 655 5.50 -22.45 -35.20
C HIS A 655 4.45 -22.26 -36.28
N LEU A 656 4.10 -23.33 -37.00
CA LEU A 656 3.12 -23.28 -38.07
C LEU A 656 1.70 -22.96 -37.56
N ALA A 657 1.34 -23.42 -36.36
CA ALA A 657 0.08 -23.09 -35.71
C ALA A 657 -0.01 -21.59 -35.35
N ARG A 658 1.08 -20.99 -34.85
CA ARG A 658 1.19 -19.53 -34.63
C ARG A 658 1.12 -18.75 -35.95
N VAL A 659 1.73 -19.26 -37.02
CA VAL A 659 1.61 -18.67 -38.36
C VAL A 659 0.19 -18.79 -38.92
N ALA A 660 -0.51 -19.91 -38.68
CA ALA A 660 -1.91 -20.08 -39.06
C ALA A 660 -2.80 -19.04 -38.35
N ARG A 661 -2.52 -18.73 -37.08
CA ARG A 661 -3.20 -17.65 -36.33
C ARG A 661 -2.91 -16.28 -36.95
N LEU A 662 -1.66 -15.97 -37.28
CA LEU A 662 -1.31 -14.75 -38.02
C LEU A 662 -2.03 -14.67 -39.37
N LYS A 663 -2.14 -15.77 -40.12
CA LYS A 663 -2.86 -15.83 -41.39
C LYS A 663 -4.34 -15.49 -41.24
N MET A 664 -4.98 -15.98 -40.18
CA MET A 664 -6.40 -15.77 -39.92
C MET A 664 -6.71 -14.35 -39.48
N PHE A 665 -5.95 -13.82 -38.52
CA PHE A 665 -6.25 -12.54 -37.90
C PHE A 665 -5.44 -11.37 -38.45
N TYR A 666 -4.26 -11.59 -39.04
CA TYR A 666 -3.39 -10.54 -39.58
C TYR A 666 -2.80 -10.93 -40.95
N PRO A 667 -3.64 -11.10 -41.99
CA PRO A 667 -3.22 -11.67 -43.27
C PRO A 667 -2.10 -10.88 -43.97
N GLU A 668 -2.02 -9.56 -43.79
CA GLU A 668 -0.92 -8.74 -44.34
C GLU A 668 0.42 -9.05 -43.66
N VAL A 669 0.43 -9.20 -42.34
CA VAL A 669 1.62 -9.61 -41.57
C VAL A 669 2.06 -11.01 -41.96
N TYR A 670 1.10 -11.91 -42.14
CA TYR A 670 1.37 -13.25 -42.67
C TYR A 670 2.01 -13.21 -44.06
N GLN A 671 1.54 -12.35 -44.98
CA GLN A 671 2.17 -12.20 -46.30
C GLN A 671 3.62 -11.72 -46.20
N GLN A 672 3.92 -10.76 -45.31
CA GLN A 672 5.29 -10.30 -45.07
C GLN A 672 6.18 -11.44 -44.53
N LEU A 673 5.65 -12.23 -43.59
CA LEU A 673 6.37 -13.36 -42.99
C LEU A 673 6.73 -14.43 -44.03
N ILE A 674 5.79 -14.86 -44.88
CA ILE A 674 6.07 -15.89 -45.89
C ILE A 674 6.93 -15.39 -47.05
N GLN A 675 6.94 -14.08 -47.31
CA GLN A 675 7.88 -13.47 -48.27
C GLN A 675 9.31 -13.54 -47.72
N LEU A 676 9.49 -13.36 -46.41
CA LEU A 676 10.77 -13.47 -45.75
C LEU A 676 11.27 -14.92 -45.71
N ASN A 677 10.39 -15.88 -45.36
CA ASN A 677 10.71 -17.30 -45.40
C ASN A 677 9.50 -18.17 -45.83
N PRO A 678 9.48 -18.67 -47.09
CA PRO A 678 8.38 -19.47 -47.60
C PRO A 678 8.14 -20.80 -46.87
N ALA A 679 9.12 -21.34 -46.15
CA ALA A 679 8.98 -22.59 -45.41
C ALA A 679 8.08 -22.47 -44.16
N LEU A 680 7.77 -21.24 -43.72
CA LEU A 680 6.79 -20.98 -42.66
C LEU A 680 5.33 -21.04 -43.13
N LYS A 681 5.08 -21.36 -44.42
CA LYS A 681 3.72 -21.48 -44.95
C LYS A 681 3.00 -22.69 -44.31
N PRO A 682 1.93 -22.49 -43.51
CA PRO A 682 1.21 -23.61 -42.90
C PRO A 682 0.45 -24.41 -43.95
N ALA A 683 0.34 -25.72 -43.74
CA ALA A 683 -0.47 -26.60 -44.57
C ALA A 683 -1.96 -26.24 -44.48
N LEU A 684 -2.74 -26.64 -45.49
CA LEU A 684 -4.19 -26.46 -45.45
C LEU A 684 -4.77 -27.28 -44.28
N GLY A 685 -5.58 -26.65 -43.42
CA GLY A 685 -6.16 -27.30 -42.25
C GLY A 685 -5.27 -27.34 -41.00
N THR A 686 -4.13 -26.64 -40.99
CA THR A 686 -3.32 -26.46 -39.77
C THR A 686 -4.17 -25.83 -38.67
N GLU A 687 -4.22 -26.46 -37.49
CA GLU A 687 -4.94 -25.94 -36.32
C GLU A 687 -4.29 -24.66 -35.78
N LEU A 688 -5.09 -23.84 -35.11
CA LEU A 688 -4.62 -22.61 -34.50
C LEU A 688 -3.95 -22.90 -33.15
N ASN A 689 -2.90 -22.16 -32.83
CA ASN A 689 -2.37 -22.18 -31.48
C ASN A 689 -3.36 -21.49 -30.51
N HIS A 690 -3.70 -22.18 -29.42
CA HIS A 690 -4.69 -21.78 -28.42
C HIS A 690 -4.08 -21.12 -27.18
N TYR A 691 -2.75 -21.09 -27.05
CA TYR A 691 -2.07 -20.56 -25.86
C TYR A 691 -1.24 -19.33 -26.21
N MET A 692 -1.18 -18.38 -25.29
CA MET A 692 -0.29 -17.22 -25.35
C MET A 692 0.77 -17.35 -24.26
N PHE A 693 2.01 -17.02 -24.60
CA PHE A 693 3.09 -16.95 -23.65
C PHE A 693 2.89 -15.81 -22.65
N ASP A 694 3.00 -16.13 -21.36
CA ASP A 694 3.07 -15.15 -20.28
C ASP A 694 4.40 -15.37 -19.53
N ASN A 695 5.17 -14.31 -19.37
CA ASN A 695 6.46 -14.36 -18.68
C ASN A 695 6.21 -14.16 -17.18
N HIS A 696 5.92 -15.26 -16.47
CA HIS A 696 5.69 -15.27 -15.02
C HIS A 696 6.96 -15.04 -14.20
#